data_AF-A0A178BUG5-F1
#
_entry.id   AF-A0A178BUG5-F1
#
_cell.length_a   1.000
_cell.length_b   1.000
_cell.length_c   1.000
_cell.angle_alpha   90.00
_cell.angle_beta   90.00
_cell.angle_gamma   90.00
#
_symmetry.space_group_name_H-M   'P 1'
#
loop_
_entity.id
_entity.type
_entity.pdbx_description
1 polymer ?
#
loop_
_entity_poly.entity_id
_entity_poly.type
_entity_poly.pdbx_seq_one_letter_code
_entity_poly.pdbx_strand_id
1 'polypeptide(L)'
;MTVLRTLTFIEHEHVGFVAVALGFLAHVFYKRFEPTAIGFLLQSAVLGVLLFVWSNFSTNFAVSHIRVWAPVKAVLLYFCTLGVSIAFYRLYLNPLSKFPGEKLRALTKWRHYIDANRGTTLHVMMKQHRELGDFVRIGPNEISIADPSFIPIIHGNKSRFPKGPWYQDLNSDVVQSLIEIRDFEKHKSQRKIWDEVFTPRALRVYEGRILNILEQLITQFKGAAKSKERVDLALWSERLLVDTTGKIAFNVDFHAVQNAKGHFYVEFIHATLQHVASLAEVSWVKPLFAYLPLKKSQLAQIEQFKTFSEEKLSERMQSQGSAEIDVLGFLMSAGERNPAYKLSTHGLASETRLVIAAGSDTTSIAITSAMYWLLLDKKAYLKLRQECRTIFSPDEPFEAARLGDWKRAPYLNACINEALRLLPSGPNGMQRVVNTPGGIMTPNGINIPEGTKVSVPTWTVHHDPRNFEKPWDFIPERWIEGSGFEGAHNTTAFIPFSLGTYSCIGKPLALLQIRLFLYNVEDPAETEYGGRRITAILVDEQKERLSAGLQYDVVVLGSGASGLTTAVTAAQNGLKVLVLEKTRFFGGTTAYSGGAPWIPVNKYQPTIGVRDTKTAAETYLRSVLGPTHFASAEKNIEAYLNTAPKMVEWMEANTAVKFQATTLPDYRPNIDAASKGRTIIPVDFNGRLLGQELRNVRYTLQGMKAFGSMQVSPLETEILQNPFGSVSNLVHTAKKGANWVLDLLVYGKGSFMVGGNALVGRLLLTAIESGVTLETEAEVTGPLMEDNRVVGVLLSVANGEKQIPIKASKGVVLATGGFGRSEEGKEFVPQDWSAVPKTNLGDGIRLGLKAGGYLPPPNEDNAIYAPISVLQYDDGRTRCLPHFAGDRTKPGSLIVDEDGKRFENESRNYQDFVKKMHSLQINKAYYIADADHLRNYGMGMALPWPYWNRNVLRRGYLTKAQTIPELAETLKIPVANLQQSVEDMNTYAKTGRDVQFHRGEDAYDQFYGDPAVKPNSSLGPIRKPPFYALPLYPGNVSVMYGLATNQNAQVLSKEGSVVKGLYAVGCDNNSIMRGQYPGGGSSIGPAMTFGYIAALHLAGRLGQA
;
A
#
# COMPACT_ATOMS: atom_id res chain seq x y z
N MET A 1 33.00 57.09 -5.25
CA MET A 1 32.08 56.00 -5.68
C MET A 1 32.53 54.60 -5.26
N THR A 2 33.83 54.33 -5.06
CA THR A 2 34.35 53.00 -4.68
C THR A 2 34.15 52.66 -3.19
N VAL A 3 34.13 53.66 -2.29
CA VAL A 3 33.89 53.47 -0.85
C VAL A 3 32.42 53.10 -0.55
N LEU A 4 31.46 53.63 -1.32
CA LEU A 4 30.02 53.30 -1.21
C LEU A 4 29.66 51.89 -1.72
N ARG A 5 30.42 51.35 -2.69
CA ARG A 5 30.27 49.95 -3.15
C ARG A 5 30.84 48.92 -2.16
N THR A 6 31.80 49.34 -1.34
CA THR A 6 32.41 48.47 -0.33
C THR A 6 31.52 48.38 0.91
N LEU A 7 30.86 49.47 1.30
CA LEU A 7 29.89 49.49 2.40
C LEU A 7 28.60 48.70 2.10
N THR A 8 28.14 48.67 0.83
CA THR A 8 26.94 47.91 0.43
C THR A 8 27.16 46.39 0.33
N PHE A 9 28.41 45.92 0.19
CA PHE A 9 28.75 44.49 0.25
C PHE A 9 28.90 44.00 1.71
N ILE A 10 29.31 44.88 2.63
CA ILE A 10 29.53 44.56 4.05
C ILE A 10 28.20 44.41 4.81
N GLU A 11 27.11 45.08 4.40
CA GLU A 11 25.81 44.99 5.09
C GLU A 11 25.05 43.65 4.90
N HIS A 12 25.33 42.89 3.83
CA HIS A 12 24.65 41.62 3.56
C HIS A 12 25.15 40.45 4.43
N GLU A 13 26.42 40.47 4.86
CA GLU A 13 27.00 39.40 5.68
C GLU A 13 26.51 39.44 7.14
N HIS A 14 26.24 40.64 7.68
CA HIS A 14 25.78 40.81 9.05
C HIS A 14 24.42 40.16 9.31
N VAL A 15 23.47 40.25 8.37
CA VAL A 15 22.14 39.65 8.54
C VAL A 15 22.21 38.11 8.55
N GLY A 16 23.05 37.54 7.69
CA GLY A 16 23.29 36.09 7.65
C GLY A 16 23.97 35.57 8.91
N PHE A 17 25.01 36.27 9.39
CA PHE A 17 25.73 35.90 10.62
C PHE A 17 24.83 35.99 11.86
N VAL A 18 24.03 37.06 11.96
CA VAL A 18 23.04 37.20 13.04
C VAL A 18 21.98 36.10 12.97
N ALA A 19 21.48 35.74 11.77
CA ALA A 19 20.54 34.64 11.63
C ALA A 19 21.11 33.28 12.09
N VAL A 20 22.38 33.01 11.78
CA VAL A 20 23.10 31.81 12.27
C VAL A 20 23.24 31.86 13.80
N ALA A 21 23.70 32.97 14.37
CA ALA A 21 23.84 33.14 15.82
C ALA A 21 22.49 32.97 16.55
N LEU A 22 21.42 33.58 16.02
CA LEU A 22 20.06 33.43 16.52
C LEU A 22 19.57 31.98 16.41
N GLY A 23 19.95 31.24 15.35
CA GLY A 23 19.63 29.82 15.22
C GLY A 23 20.26 28.97 16.32
N PHE A 24 21.54 29.22 16.66
CA PHE A 24 22.21 28.56 17.78
C PHE A 24 21.62 28.96 19.14
N LEU A 25 21.40 30.26 19.37
CA LEU A 25 20.78 30.76 20.60
C LEU A 25 19.37 30.21 20.79
N ALA A 26 18.58 30.14 19.72
CA ALA A 26 17.25 29.53 19.74
C ALA A 26 17.33 28.06 20.11
N HIS A 27 18.29 27.29 19.59
CA HIS A 27 18.48 25.90 20.02
C HIS A 27 18.83 25.79 21.51
N VAL A 28 19.76 26.60 22.02
CA VAL A 28 20.13 26.61 23.46
C VAL A 28 18.92 26.97 24.32
N PHE A 29 18.11 27.93 23.88
CA PHE A 29 16.88 28.32 24.55
C PHE A 29 15.83 27.19 24.52
N TYR A 30 15.54 26.61 23.35
CA TYR A 30 14.57 25.53 23.19
C TYR A 30 14.96 24.24 23.89
N LYS A 31 16.26 24.00 24.11
CA LYS A 31 16.73 22.89 24.93
C LYS A 31 16.27 23.01 26.40
N ARG A 32 16.09 24.24 26.91
CA ARG A 32 15.62 24.51 28.28
C ARG A 32 14.12 24.82 28.34
N PHE A 33 13.59 25.49 27.33
CA PHE A 33 12.21 25.96 27.23
C PHE A 33 11.63 25.54 25.88
N GLU A 34 11.17 24.29 25.79
CA GLU A 34 10.60 23.76 24.55
C GLU A 34 9.31 24.53 24.19
N PRO A 35 9.25 25.21 23.04
CA PRO A 35 8.08 25.98 22.66
C PRO A 35 6.93 25.05 22.29
N THR A 36 5.70 25.48 22.52
CA THR A 36 4.54 24.82 21.89
C THR A 36 4.63 24.95 20.37
N ALA A 37 3.99 24.07 19.61
CA ALA A 37 4.03 24.15 18.15
C ALA A 37 3.55 25.51 17.62
N ILE A 38 2.47 26.04 18.20
CA ILE A 38 1.94 27.37 17.89
C ILE A 38 2.92 28.46 18.32
N GLY A 39 3.48 28.35 19.53
CA GLY A 39 4.49 29.29 20.03
C GLY A 39 5.72 29.35 19.12
N PHE A 40 6.20 28.21 18.63
CA PHE A 40 7.30 28.14 17.66
C PHE A 40 6.95 28.82 16.33
N LEU A 41 5.74 28.60 15.81
CA LEU A 41 5.27 29.25 14.58
C LEU A 41 5.14 30.76 14.74
N LEU A 42 4.59 31.24 15.87
CA LEU A 42 4.48 32.67 16.18
C LEU A 42 5.85 33.32 16.34
N GLN A 43 6.76 32.70 17.11
CA GLN A 43 8.13 33.19 17.27
C GLN A 43 8.86 33.25 15.92
N SER A 44 8.67 32.24 15.08
CA SER A 44 9.22 32.18 13.72
C SER A 44 8.65 33.29 12.81
N ALA A 45 7.34 33.55 12.88
CA ALA A 45 6.69 34.60 12.11
C ALA A 45 7.17 35.99 12.55
N VAL A 46 7.25 36.23 13.86
CA VAL A 46 7.77 37.49 14.43
C VAL A 46 9.23 37.69 14.01
N LEU A 47 10.06 36.65 14.12
CA LEU A 47 11.46 36.70 13.65
C LEU A 47 11.53 37.03 12.16
N GLY A 48 10.67 36.42 11.33
CA GLY A 48 10.58 36.71 9.90
C GLY A 48 10.23 38.18 9.63
N VAL A 49 9.27 38.75 10.37
CA VAL A 49 8.90 40.17 10.27
C VAL A 49 10.04 41.07 10.73
N LEU A 50 10.70 40.75 11.85
CA LEU A 50 11.83 41.54 12.37
C LEU A 50 13.02 41.53 11.40
N LEU A 51 13.36 40.38 10.83
CA LEU A 51 14.41 40.27 9.80
C LEU A 51 14.02 41.01 8.52
N PHE A 52 12.73 40.99 8.14
CA PHE A 52 12.22 41.75 7.00
C PHE A 52 12.31 43.26 7.24
N VAL A 53 11.84 43.75 8.39
CA VAL A 53 11.90 45.17 8.78
C VAL A 53 13.36 45.61 8.87
N TRP A 54 14.21 44.87 9.59
CA TRP A 54 15.63 45.19 9.73
C TRP A 54 16.34 45.26 8.38
N SER A 55 16.13 44.27 7.50
CA SER A 55 16.72 44.24 6.16
C SER A 55 16.27 45.39 5.25
N ASN A 56 15.13 46.04 5.52
CA ASN A 56 14.62 47.15 4.71
C ASN A 56 14.81 48.52 5.39
N PHE A 57 15.10 48.58 6.70
CA PHE A 57 15.38 49.81 7.44
C PHE A 57 16.86 50.08 7.70
N SER A 58 17.74 49.08 7.61
CA SER A 58 19.17 49.22 7.95
C SER A 58 20.01 50.01 6.94
N THR A 59 19.43 50.57 5.87
CA THR A 59 20.17 51.30 4.83
C THR A 59 19.47 52.60 4.45
N ASN A 60 20.16 53.73 4.57
CA ASN A 60 19.65 55.06 4.24
C ASN A 60 19.12 55.15 2.79
N PHE A 61 17.84 55.52 2.67
CA PHE A 61 17.15 56.20 1.55
C PHE A 61 17.53 55.81 0.11
N ALA A 62 16.72 54.92 -0.50
CA ALA A 62 16.23 55.03 -1.88
C ALA A 62 15.06 54.04 -2.12
N VAL A 63 13.84 54.57 -2.28
CA VAL A 63 12.56 53.85 -2.36
C VAL A 63 12.32 53.21 -3.73
N SER A 64 13.26 52.42 -4.29
CA SER A 64 13.03 51.80 -5.61
C SER A 64 12.84 50.29 -5.64
N HIS A 65 13.34 49.49 -4.68
CA HIS A 65 13.13 48.04 -4.71
C HIS A 65 13.01 47.40 -3.31
N ILE A 66 11.84 46.82 -3.00
CA ILE A 66 11.65 45.94 -1.82
C ILE A 66 12.62 44.76 -1.94
N ARG A 67 13.52 44.58 -0.95
CA ARG A 67 14.50 43.48 -0.94
C ARG A 67 13.89 42.22 -0.36
N VAL A 68 13.12 41.49 -1.18
CA VAL A 68 12.44 40.25 -0.73
C VAL A 68 13.42 39.11 -0.44
N TRP A 69 14.54 39.02 -1.18
CA TRP A 69 15.43 37.85 -1.12
C TRP A 69 16.39 37.81 0.08
N ALA A 70 16.80 38.95 0.61
CA ALA A 70 17.69 39.02 1.78
C ALA A 70 17.05 38.44 3.06
N PRO A 71 15.83 38.85 3.47
CA PRO A 71 15.16 38.25 4.62
C PRO A 71 14.79 36.78 4.39
N VAL A 72 14.44 36.38 3.16
CA VAL A 72 14.24 34.96 2.83
C VAL A 72 15.51 34.13 3.06
N LYS A 73 16.67 34.61 2.61
CA LYS A 73 17.97 33.94 2.87
C LYS A 73 18.27 33.88 4.37
N ALA A 74 18.03 34.96 5.11
CA ALA A 74 18.26 35.01 6.56
C ALA A 74 17.37 34.01 7.32
N VAL A 75 16.08 33.96 6.98
CA VAL A 75 15.13 32.99 7.56
C VAL A 75 15.55 31.55 7.23
N LEU A 76 15.97 31.27 5.99
CA LEU A 76 16.48 29.95 5.61
C LEU A 76 17.75 29.58 6.39
N LEU A 77 18.70 30.51 6.54
CA LEU A 77 19.93 30.29 7.31
C LEU A 77 19.65 30.04 8.79
N TYR A 78 18.70 30.79 9.38
CA TYR A 78 18.24 30.57 10.75
C TYR A 78 17.70 29.14 10.93
N PHE A 79 16.76 28.70 10.08
CA PHE A 79 16.17 27.36 10.19
C PHE A 79 17.16 26.25 9.86
N CYS A 80 18.04 26.44 8.88
CA CYS A 80 19.12 25.49 8.58
C CYS A 80 20.05 25.34 9.78
N THR A 81 20.47 26.45 10.38
CA THR A 81 21.36 26.43 11.56
C THR A 81 20.67 25.77 12.75
N LEU A 82 19.43 26.17 13.05
CA LEU A 82 18.62 25.58 14.11
C LEU A 82 18.45 24.07 13.90
N GLY A 83 18.08 23.65 12.69
CA GLY A 83 17.88 22.25 12.32
C GLY A 83 19.15 21.40 12.42
N VAL A 84 20.27 21.90 11.88
CA VAL A 84 21.58 21.23 11.96
C VAL A 84 22.06 21.15 13.40
N SER A 85 21.91 22.22 14.18
CA SER A 85 22.30 22.26 15.59
C SER A 85 21.49 21.26 16.42
N ILE A 86 20.17 21.20 16.24
CA ILE A 86 19.29 20.21 16.88
C ILE A 86 19.66 18.79 16.45
N ALA A 87 19.91 18.55 15.15
CA ALA A 87 20.28 17.24 14.64
C ALA A 87 21.61 16.76 15.22
N PHE A 88 22.62 17.63 15.25
CA PHE A 88 23.93 17.33 15.84
C PHE A 88 23.80 17.01 17.33
N TYR A 89 23.06 17.81 18.09
CA TYR A 89 22.80 17.53 19.50
C TYR A 89 22.09 16.20 19.69
N ARG A 90 20.96 15.96 19.00
CA ARG A 90 20.18 14.72 19.15
C ARG A 90 21.00 13.47 18.83
N LEU A 91 21.84 13.53 17.81
CA LEU A 91 22.62 12.37 17.37
C LEU A 91 23.86 12.12 18.24
N TYR A 92 24.57 13.17 18.67
CA TYR A 92 25.89 13.01 19.28
C TYR A 92 25.97 13.45 20.74
N LEU A 93 25.35 14.58 21.10
CA LEU A 93 25.51 15.20 22.43
C LEU A 93 24.38 14.90 23.42
N ASN A 94 23.23 14.44 22.93
CA ASN A 94 22.10 14.08 23.76
C ASN A 94 22.51 12.92 24.68
N PRO A 95 22.16 12.93 25.99
CA PRO A 95 22.51 11.84 26.91
C PRO A 95 22.12 10.45 26.41
N LEU A 96 21.05 10.36 25.60
CA LEU A 96 20.56 9.12 25.03
C LEU A 96 21.39 8.64 23.81
N SER A 97 22.37 9.39 23.32
CA SER A 97 23.24 8.96 22.21
C SER A 97 24.07 7.71 22.53
N LYS A 98 24.21 7.38 23.82
CA LYS A 98 24.87 6.17 24.33
C LYS A 98 24.03 4.90 24.11
N PHE A 99 22.73 5.03 23.88
CA PHE A 99 21.85 3.88 23.65
C PHE A 99 21.80 3.53 22.16
N PRO A 100 21.82 2.24 21.80
CA PRO A 100 21.73 1.82 20.41
C PRO A 100 20.35 2.17 19.82
N GLY A 101 20.31 2.53 18.55
CA GLY A 101 19.08 2.90 17.86
C GLY A 101 19.31 3.42 16.45
N GLU A 102 18.26 3.37 15.63
CA GLU A 102 18.31 3.89 14.27
C GLU A 102 18.48 5.43 14.29
N LYS A 103 19.50 5.95 13.58
CA LYS A 103 19.80 7.40 13.57
C LYS A 103 18.59 8.27 13.21
N LEU A 104 17.73 7.80 12.31
CA LEU A 104 16.52 8.54 11.93
C LEU A 104 15.50 8.64 13.07
N ARG A 105 15.36 7.59 13.91
CA ARG A 105 14.51 7.60 15.10
C ARG A 105 15.08 8.47 16.22
N ALA A 106 16.40 8.42 16.40
CA ALA A 106 17.10 9.33 17.29
C ALA A 106 16.91 10.81 16.88
N LEU A 107 16.75 11.09 15.59
CA LEU A 107 16.50 12.43 15.07
C LEU A 107 15.03 12.86 15.18
N THR A 108 14.08 11.97 14.87
CA THR A 108 12.65 12.32 14.76
C THR A 108 11.68 11.15 15.00
N LYS A 109 10.51 11.45 15.57
CA LYS A 109 9.39 10.51 15.75
C LYS A 109 8.51 10.34 14.50
N TRP A 110 8.75 11.09 13.43
CA TRP A 110 8.04 10.87 12.15
C TRP A 110 8.26 9.47 11.58
N ARG A 111 9.40 8.84 11.88
CA ARG A 111 9.64 7.44 11.51
C ARG A 111 8.65 6.48 12.22
N HIS A 112 8.36 6.72 13.49
CA HIS A 112 7.36 5.95 14.25
C HIS A 112 5.95 6.18 13.75
N TYR A 113 5.60 7.44 13.43
CA TYR A 113 4.33 7.76 12.78
C TYR A 113 4.13 6.95 11.50
N ILE A 114 5.15 6.84 10.64
CA ILE A 114 5.07 6.04 9.39
C ILE A 114 4.84 4.55 9.70
N ASP A 115 5.56 3.99 10.68
CA ASP A 115 5.42 2.57 11.02
C ASP A 115 4.05 2.26 11.65
N ALA A 116 3.52 3.17 12.47
CA ALA A 116 2.20 3.10 13.07
C ALA A 116 1.09 3.14 12.01
N ASN A 117 1.17 4.07 11.04
CA ASN A 117 0.21 4.13 9.94
C ASN A 117 0.24 2.86 9.06
N ARG A 118 1.40 2.21 8.94
CA ARG A 118 1.56 0.94 8.21
C ARG A 118 1.16 -0.30 9.03
N GLY A 119 0.87 -0.17 10.32
CA GLY A 119 0.63 -1.31 11.22
C GLY A 119 1.86 -2.18 11.48
N THR A 120 3.07 -1.64 11.28
CA THR A 120 4.33 -2.43 11.35
C THR A 120 5.12 -2.24 12.64
N THR A 121 4.69 -1.37 13.55
CA THR A 121 5.41 -0.98 14.78
C THR A 121 5.86 -2.19 15.59
N LEU A 122 4.98 -3.18 15.81
CA LEU A 122 5.26 -4.38 16.61
C LEU A 122 6.46 -5.18 16.09
N HIS A 123 6.45 -5.46 14.78
CA HIS A 123 7.50 -6.21 14.11
C HIS A 123 8.82 -5.44 14.12
N VAL A 124 8.76 -4.12 13.94
CA VAL A 124 9.95 -3.27 13.93
C VAL A 124 10.58 -3.18 15.33
N MET A 125 9.77 -2.97 16.37
CA MET A 125 10.26 -2.91 17.76
C MET A 125 10.88 -4.25 18.18
N MET A 126 10.20 -5.37 17.91
CA MET A 126 10.72 -6.70 18.20
C MET A 126 12.04 -6.97 17.46
N LYS A 127 12.12 -6.61 16.18
CA LYS A 127 13.36 -6.74 15.40
C LYS A 127 14.49 -5.91 16.01
N GLN A 128 14.23 -4.65 16.37
CA GLN A 128 15.24 -3.78 16.96
C GLN A 128 15.77 -4.33 18.29
N HIS A 129 14.89 -4.83 19.16
CA HIS A 129 15.34 -5.43 20.42
C HIS A 129 16.16 -6.71 20.21
N ARG A 130 15.80 -7.53 19.21
CA ARG A 130 16.61 -8.71 18.84
C ARG A 130 18.00 -8.36 18.32
N GLU A 131 18.13 -7.26 17.58
CA GLU A 131 19.40 -6.85 16.95
C GLU A 131 20.27 -5.97 17.85
N LEU A 132 19.66 -5.15 18.72
CA LEU A 132 20.33 -4.07 19.46
C LEU A 132 20.32 -4.27 20.98
N GLY A 133 19.56 -5.24 21.49
CA GLY A 133 19.46 -5.56 22.92
C GLY A 133 18.28 -4.90 23.63
N ASP A 134 18.35 -4.89 24.97
CA ASP A 134 17.18 -4.58 25.80
C ASP A 134 16.82 -3.10 25.89
N PHE A 135 17.75 -2.19 25.62
CA PHE A 135 17.54 -0.75 25.74
C PHE A 135 17.75 -0.08 24.38
N VAL A 136 16.67 0.24 23.68
CA VAL A 136 16.72 0.77 22.31
C VAL A 136 16.20 2.20 22.27
N ARG A 137 16.98 3.12 21.69
CA ARG A 137 16.54 4.49 21.45
C ARG A 137 15.60 4.55 20.26
N ILE A 138 14.33 4.86 20.55
CA ILE A 138 13.24 4.91 19.57
C ILE A 138 12.76 6.35 19.30
N GLY A 139 13.30 7.35 19.99
CA GLY A 139 12.96 8.74 19.73
C GLY A 139 14.08 9.70 20.13
N PRO A 140 13.91 11.01 19.86
CA PRO A 140 14.83 12.03 20.33
C PRO A 140 15.09 11.95 21.83
N ASN A 141 14.03 11.77 22.63
CA ASN A 141 14.06 11.66 24.08
C ASN A 141 13.22 10.44 24.55
N GLU A 142 13.36 9.30 23.87
CA GLU A 142 12.56 8.10 24.17
C GLU A 142 13.33 6.79 23.99
N ILE A 143 13.19 5.88 24.96
CA ILE A 143 13.80 4.55 25.01
C ILE A 143 12.71 3.48 25.15
N SER A 144 12.80 2.44 24.34
CA SER A 144 12.05 1.20 24.53
C SER A 144 12.89 0.21 25.33
N ILE A 145 12.27 -0.45 26.31
CA ILE A 145 12.96 -1.30 27.30
C ILE A 145 12.32 -2.70 27.29
N ALA A 146 13.07 -3.71 26.86
CA ALA A 146 12.65 -5.11 26.84
C ALA A 146 13.19 -5.94 28.03
N ASP A 147 13.94 -5.33 28.95
CA ASP A 147 14.39 -5.96 30.19
C ASP A 147 13.23 -6.10 31.19
N PRO A 148 12.82 -7.33 31.58
CA PRO A 148 11.69 -7.54 32.48
C PRO A 148 11.92 -6.99 33.89
N SER A 149 13.16 -6.78 34.33
CA SER A 149 13.47 -6.20 35.65
C SER A 149 13.01 -4.73 35.77
N PHE A 150 12.84 -4.03 34.63
CA PHE A 150 12.35 -2.66 34.60
C PHE A 150 10.83 -2.55 34.65
N ILE A 151 10.09 -3.65 34.45
CA ILE A 151 8.63 -3.63 34.49
C ILE A 151 8.11 -3.17 35.87
N PRO A 152 8.55 -3.72 37.02
CA PRO A 152 8.15 -3.23 38.33
C PRO A 152 8.63 -1.80 38.62
N ILE A 153 9.76 -1.38 38.05
CA ILE A 153 10.32 -0.03 38.23
C ILE A 153 9.43 1.00 37.52
N ILE A 154 9.07 0.73 36.26
CA ILE A 154 8.32 1.65 35.41
C ILE A 154 6.82 1.60 35.71
N HIS A 155 6.27 0.39 35.86
CA HIS A 155 4.83 0.16 35.96
C HIS A 155 4.39 -0.35 37.34
N GLY A 156 5.27 -0.67 38.28
CA GLY A 156 4.87 -1.23 39.57
C GLY A 156 4.12 -0.26 40.49
N ASN A 157 3.54 -0.77 41.58
CA ASN A 157 2.75 0.01 42.55
C ASN A 157 3.54 1.15 43.22
N LYS A 158 4.87 1.01 43.33
CA LYS A 158 5.77 2.04 43.91
C LYS A 158 6.31 3.02 42.87
N SER A 159 6.04 2.78 41.57
CA SER A 159 6.47 3.68 40.50
C SER A 159 5.75 5.02 40.61
N ARG A 160 6.53 6.11 40.45
CA ARG A 160 6.01 7.48 40.36
C ARG A 160 6.19 8.08 38.97
N PHE A 161 6.29 7.23 37.94
CA PHE A 161 6.47 7.68 36.57
C PHE A 161 5.12 8.09 35.98
N PRO A 162 4.88 9.39 35.70
CA PRO A 162 3.63 9.83 35.12
C PRO A 162 3.47 9.33 33.68
N LYS A 163 2.24 9.40 33.17
CA LYS A 163 1.95 9.11 31.75
C LYS A 163 2.66 10.12 30.83
N GLY A 164 3.19 9.60 29.72
CA GLY A 164 3.86 10.41 28.71
C GLY A 164 2.92 11.26 27.83
N PRO A 165 3.49 12.14 26.98
CA PRO A 165 2.72 12.96 26.03
C PRO A 165 1.85 12.18 25.04
N TRP A 166 2.07 10.87 24.87
CA TRP A 166 1.21 10.01 24.04
C TRP A 166 -0.27 10.12 24.44
N TYR A 167 -0.55 10.22 25.75
CA TYR A 167 -1.90 10.34 26.34
C TYR A 167 -2.51 11.74 26.25
N GLN A 168 -1.80 12.72 25.66
CA GLN A 168 -2.33 14.07 25.52
C GLN A 168 -3.43 14.10 24.45
N ASP A 169 -4.58 14.68 24.78
CA ASP A 169 -5.67 14.88 23.83
C ASP A 169 -5.35 16.01 22.81
N LEU A 170 -6.15 16.09 21.75
CA LEU A 170 -6.08 17.10 20.68
C LEU A 170 -6.29 18.53 21.21
N ASN A 171 -7.04 18.69 22.30
CA ASN A 171 -7.38 20.00 22.87
C ASN A 171 -7.07 20.04 24.38
N SER A 172 -6.18 20.93 24.81
CA SER A 172 -5.74 21.02 26.22
C SER A 172 -6.79 21.55 27.18
N ASP A 173 -7.84 22.19 26.65
CA ASP A 173 -8.87 22.90 27.43
C ASP A 173 -10.10 22.04 27.71
N VAL A 174 -10.10 20.77 27.30
CA VAL A 174 -11.20 19.82 27.54
C VAL A 174 -10.97 19.04 28.84
N VAL A 175 -12.06 18.77 29.58
CA VAL A 175 -12.01 17.97 30.80
C VAL A 175 -11.51 16.55 30.49
N GLN A 176 -10.36 16.20 31.04
CA GLN A 176 -9.67 14.92 30.83
C GLN A 176 -10.41 13.75 31.49
N SER A 177 -10.49 12.63 30.77
CA SER A 177 -10.91 11.32 31.31
C SER A 177 -9.78 10.63 32.09
N LEU A 178 -10.08 9.58 32.85
CA LEU A 178 -9.08 8.84 33.64
C LEU A 178 -7.85 8.39 32.80
N ILE A 179 -8.06 7.96 31.55
CA ILE A 179 -6.95 7.48 30.71
C ILE A 179 -6.00 8.61 30.27
N GLU A 180 -6.49 9.84 30.16
CA GLU A 180 -5.74 11.01 29.67
C GLU A 180 -5.00 11.76 30.80
N ILE A 181 -5.44 11.61 32.06
CA ILE A 181 -4.82 12.30 33.19
C ILE A 181 -3.37 11.82 33.37
N ARG A 182 -2.44 12.74 33.15
CA ARG A 182 -0.99 12.53 33.30
C ARG A 182 -0.46 12.90 34.67
N ASP A 183 -1.10 13.87 35.33
CA ASP A 183 -0.76 14.26 36.70
C ASP A 183 -1.03 13.09 37.66
N PHE A 184 -0.04 12.76 38.48
CA PHE A 184 -0.08 11.57 39.31
C PHE A 184 -1.15 11.64 40.40
N GLU A 185 -1.25 12.77 41.11
CA GLU A 185 -2.17 12.91 42.23
C GLU A 185 -3.61 13.07 41.73
N LYS A 186 -3.84 13.81 40.65
CA LYS A 186 -5.15 13.92 39.98
C LYS A 186 -5.62 12.57 39.43
N HIS A 187 -4.72 11.77 38.84
CA HIS A 187 -5.08 10.43 38.39
C HIS A 187 -5.46 9.55 39.58
N LYS A 188 -4.67 9.61 40.67
CA LYS A 188 -4.92 8.82 41.87
C LYS A 188 -6.26 9.18 42.53
N SER A 189 -6.65 10.46 42.56
CA SER A 189 -7.96 10.86 43.07
C SER A 189 -9.11 10.35 42.19
N GLN A 190 -9.00 10.54 40.87
CA GLN A 190 -10.01 10.06 39.91
C GLN A 190 -10.12 8.52 39.92
N ARG A 191 -8.99 7.82 40.10
CA ARG A 191 -8.93 6.36 40.15
C ARG A 191 -9.75 5.79 41.32
N LYS A 192 -9.76 6.46 42.48
CA LYS A 192 -10.56 6.01 43.63
C LYS A 192 -12.06 5.98 43.33
N ILE A 193 -12.55 6.93 42.54
CA ILE A 193 -13.96 6.97 42.09
C ILE A 193 -14.26 5.74 41.24
N TRP A 194 -13.34 5.44 40.32
CA TRP A 194 -13.44 4.32 39.40
C TRP A 194 -13.32 2.93 40.04
N ASP A 195 -12.53 2.78 41.11
CA ASP A 195 -12.37 1.51 41.81
C ASP A 195 -13.70 1.00 42.42
N GLU A 196 -14.67 1.89 42.68
CA GLU A 196 -16.00 1.52 43.18
C GLU A 196 -16.89 0.86 42.13
N VAL A 197 -16.69 1.21 40.86
CA VAL A 197 -17.48 0.72 39.70
C VAL A 197 -17.33 -0.79 39.54
N PHE A 198 -16.16 -1.35 39.87
CA PHE A 198 -15.84 -2.77 39.65
C PHE A 198 -15.68 -3.56 40.96
N THR A 199 -16.41 -3.16 42.01
CA THR A 199 -16.46 -3.94 43.25
C THR A 199 -17.10 -5.32 43.04
N PRO A 200 -16.82 -6.33 43.88
CA PRO A 200 -17.47 -7.64 43.78
C PRO A 200 -19.00 -7.59 43.83
N ARG A 201 -19.59 -6.61 44.52
CA ARG A 201 -21.03 -6.37 44.52
C ARG A 201 -21.54 -5.90 43.16
N ALA A 202 -20.85 -4.94 42.53
CA ALA A 202 -21.23 -4.43 41.21
C ALA A 202 -21.07 -5.50 40.12
N LEU A 203 -19.96 -6.25 40.14
CA LEU A 203 -19.69 -7.32 39.19
C LEU A 203 -20.78 -8.41 39.19
N ARG A 204 -21.36 -8.74 40.35
CA ARG A 204 -22.49 -9.68 40.44
C ARG A 204 -23.77 -9.19 39.74
N VAL A 205 -24.01 -7.88 39.75
CA VAL A 205 -25.14 -7.30 38.99
C VAL A 205 -24.84 -7.33 37.49
N TYR A 206 -23.61 -7.01 37.10
CA TYR A 206 -23.18 -7.05 35.71
C TYR A 206 -23.19 -8.47 35.13
N GLU A 207 -22.86 -9.48 35.93
CA GLU A 207 -22.92 -10.89 35.57
C GLU A 207 -24.28 -11.29 34.99
N GLY A 208 -25.39 -10.98 35.69
CA GLY A 208 -26.73 -11.27 35.20
C GLY A 208 -27.06 -10.56 33.89
N ARG A 209 -26.61 -9.31 33.72
CA ARG A 209 -26.78 -8.54 32.48
C ARG A 209 -26.01 -9.17 31.31
N ILE A 210 -24.77 -9.62 31.56
CA ILE A 210 -23.92 -10.25 30.54
C ILE A 210 -24.50 -11.60 30.12
N LEU A 211 -24.94 -12.43 31.07
CA LEU A 211 -25.54 -13.74 30.79
C LEU A 211 -26.78 -13.63 29.90
N ASN A 212 -27.66 -12.65 30.17
CA ASN A 212 -28.85 -12.43 29.34
C ASN A 212 -28.49 -12.11 27.87
N ILE A 213 -27.49 -11.27 27.63
CA ILE A 213 -27.04 -10.93 26.27
C ILE A 213 -26.30 -12.11 25.63
N LEU A 214 -25.54 -12.87 26.43
CA LEU A 214 -24.84 -14.07 25.97
C LEU A 214 -25.82 -15.18 25.56
N GLU A 215 -26.95 -15.32 26.24
CA GLU A 215 -28.03 -16.25 25.85
C GLU A 215 -28.64 -15.87 24.49
N GLN A 216 -28.83 -14.57 24.24
CA GLN A 216 -29.25 -14.08 22.92
C GLN A 216 -28.21 -14.43 21.85
N LEU A 217 -26.92 -14.26 22.15
CA LEU A 217 -25.83 -14.63 21.24
C LEU A 217 -25.82 -16.14 20.94
N ILE A 218 -25.95 -16.97 21.98
CA ILE A 218 -26.03 -18.43 21.83
C ILE A 218 -27.24 -18.82 21.00
N THR A 219 -28.37 -18.13 21.15
CA THR A 219 -29.56 -18.34 20.33
C THR A 219 -29.29 -18.04 18.86
N GLN A 220 -28.58 -16.94 18.55
CA GLN A 220 -28.12 -16.63 17.19
C GLN A 220 -27.19 -17.73 16.64
N PHE A 221 -26.24 -18.22 17.46
CA PHE A 221 -25.33 -19.29 17.05
C PHE A 221 -26.05 -20.62 16.83
N LYS A 222 -27.04 -20.97 17.65
CA LYS A 222 -27.90 -22.14 17.43
C LYS A 222 -28.72 -22.00 16.15
N GLY A 223 -29.21 -20.80 15.84
CA GLY A 223 -29.87 -20.48 14.58
C GLY A 223 -28.96 -20.70 13.38
N ALA A 224 -27.76 -20.10 13.42
CA ALA A 224 -26.73 -20.25 12.40
C ALA A 224 -26.27 -21.70 12.23
N ALA A 225 -26.14 -22.46 13.32
CA ALA A 225 -25.80 -23.88 13.28
C ALA A 225 -26.89 -24.71 12.57
N LYS A 226 -28.17 -24.46 12.88
CA LYS A 226 -29.30 -25.12 12.21
C LYS A 226 -29.35 -24.80 10.70
N SER A 227 -29.05 -23.56 10.32
CA SER A 227 -28.99 -23.14 8.91
C SER A 227 -27.67 -23.46 8.22
N LYS A 228 -26.68 -24.00 8.94
CA LYS A 228 -25.30 -24.23 8.48
C LYS A 228 -24.60 -22.95 7.98
N GLU A 229 -24.99 -21.81 8.53
CA GLU A 229 -24.39 -20.51 8.25
C GLU A 229 -23.06 -20.36 9.03
N ARG A 230 -22.07 -19.73 8.38
CA ARG A 230 -20.77 -19.47 9.01
C ARG A 230 -20.84 -18.20 9.86
N VAL A 231 -20.25 -18.25 11.05
CA VAL A 231 -20.27 -17.17 12.05
C VAL A 231 -18.88 -16.54 12.16
N ASP A 232 -18.78 -15.24 11.98
CA ASP A 232 -17.56 -14.45 12.22
C ASP A 232 -17.44 -14.15 13.72
N LEU A 233 -16.62 -14.91 14.44
CA LEU A 233 -16.50 -14.79 15.89
C LEU A 233 -15.95 -13.44 16.33
N ALA A 234 -15.13 -12.75 15.52
CA ALA A 234 -14.63 -11.43 15.85
C ALA A 234 -15.77 -10.41 15.85
N LEU A 235 -16.56 -10.40 14.78
CA LEU A 235 -17.73 -9.53 14.62
C LEU A 235 -18.80 -9.80 15.69
N TRP A 236 -19.04 -11.06 16.02
CA TRP A 236 -20.04 -11.44 17.02
C TRP A 236 -19.57 -11.17 18.45
N SER A 237 -18.28 -11.32 18.74
CA SER A 237 -17.69 -10.88 20.02
C SER A 237 -17.82 -9.37 20.17
N GLU A 238 -17.59 -8.60 19.11
CA GLU A 238 -17.77 -7.15 19.12
C GLU A 238 -19.22 -6.74 19.39
N ARG A 239 -20.21 -7.38 18.73
CA ARG A 239 -21.64 -7.12 19.00
C ARG A 239 -22.02 -7.40 20.45
N LEU A 240 -21.55 -8.53 21.01
CA LEU A 240 -21.74 -8.86 22.42
C LEU A 240 -21.17 -7.75 23.32
N LEU A 241 -19.95 -7.30 23.02
CA LEU A 241 -19.26 -6.32 23.84
C LEU A 241 -19.86 -4.92 23.74
N VAL A 242 -20.43 -4.57 22.58
CA VAL A 242 -21.21 -3.35 22.37
C VAL A 242 -22.46 -3.35 23.25
N ASP A 243 -23.26 -4.42 23.20
CA ASP A 243 -24.51 -4.53 23.97
C ASP A 243 -24.23 -4.59 25.48
N THR A 244 -23.23 -5.37 25.89
CA THR A 244 -22.87 -5.45 27.31
C THR A 244 -22.33 -4.12 27.83
N THR A 245 -21.55 -3.37 27.04
CA THR A 245 -21.12 -2.01 27.40
C THR A 245 -22.32 -1.08 27.52
N GLY A 246 -23.28 -1.11 26.59
CA GLY A 246 -24.52 -0.33 26.70
C GLY A 246 -25.28 -0.61 27.99
N LYS A 247 -25.44 -1.90 28.33
CA LYS A 247 -26.20 -2.34 29.49
C LYS A 247 -25.49 -2.10 30.82
N ILE A 248 -24.17 -2.21 30.86
CA ILE A 248 -23.36 -2.02 32.08
C ILE A 248 -23.08 -0.53 32.32
N ALA A 249 -22.85 0.24 31.25
CA ALA A 249 -22.50 1.65 31.37
C ALA A 249 -23.72 2.55 31.55
N PHE A 250 -24.81 2.26 30.83
CA PHE A 250 -25.96 3.17 30.69
C PHE A 250 -27.29 2.52 31.09
N ASN A 251 -27.31 1.21 31.32
CA ASN A 251 -28.54 0.42 31.42
C ASN A 251 -29.42 0.48 30.15
N VAL A 252 -28.80 0.67 28.98
CA VAL A 252 -29.48 0.76 27.68
C VAL A 252 -29.17 -0.47 26.83
N ASP A 253 -30.18 -1.00 26.16
CA ASP A 253 -30.03 -2.07 25.18
C ASP A 253 -29.75 -1.47 23.79
N PHE A 254 -28.60 -1.81 23.19
CA PHE A 254 -28.27 -1.38 21.82
C PHE A 254 -28.74 -2.38 20.76
N HIS A 255 -29.16 -3.58 21.18
CA HIS A 255 -29.71 -4.64 20.33
C HIS A 255 -28.79 -5.07 19.17
N ALA A 256 -27.47 -4.92 19.30
CA ALA A 256 -26.49 -5.29 18.29
C ALA A 256 -26.45 -6.81 18.04
N VAL A 257 -26.55 -7.62 19.10
CA VAL A 257 -26.65 -9.09 19.03
C VAL A 257 -27.99 -9.50 18.43
N GLN A 258 -29.09 -8.96 18.94
CA GLN A 258 -30.44 -9.32 18.49
C GLN A 258 -30.68 -8.99 17.01
N ASN A 259 -30.24 -7.82 16.56
CA ASN A 259 -30.45 -7.36 15.19
C ASN A 259 -29.39 -7.87 14.20
N ALA A 260 -28.38 -8.59 14.68
CA ALA A 260 -27.21 -9.01 13.89
C ALA A 260 -26.57 -7.85 13.10
N LYS A 261 -26.57 -6.64 13.68
CA LYS A 261 -26.03 -5.42 13.06
C LYS A 261 -24.98 -4.80 13.98
N GLY A 262 -23.88 -4.35 13.38
CA GLY A 262 -22.90 -3.53 14.09
C GLY A 262 -23.49 -2.19 14.50
N HIS A 263 -22.91 -1.56 15.51
CA HIS A 263 -23.31 -0.22 15.94
C HIS A 263 -22.37 0.83 15.33
N PHE A 264 -22.90 1.98 14.91
CA PHE A 264 -22.13 2.97 14.12
C PHE A 264 -20.83 3.44 14.80
N TYR A 265 -20.79 3.49 16.14
CA TYR A 265 -19.60 3.93 16.86
C TYR A 265 -18.42 2.95 16.71
N VAL A 266 -18.66 1.67 16.39
CA VAL A 266 -17.60 0.70 16.13
C VAL A 266 -16.83 1.09 14.88
N GLU A 267 -17.55 1.37 13.79
CA GLU A 267 -16.95 1.85 12.54
C GLU A 267 -16.19 3.16 12.77
N PHE A 268 -16.75 4.05 13.60
CA PHE A 268 -16.07 5.27 14.03
C PHE A 268 -14.77 4.98 14.80
N ILE A 269 -14.81 4.10 15.80
CA ILE A 269 -13.64 3.73 16.62
C ILE A 269 -12.54 3.16 15.72
N HIS A 270 -12.83 2.19 14.85
CA HIS A 270 -11.81 1.61 13.96
C HIS A 270 -11.26 2.64 12.96
N ALA A 271 -12.11 3.49 12.38
CA ALA A 271 -11.69 4.53 11.45
C ALA A 271 -10.83 5.62 12.12
N THR A 272 -11.09 5.94 13.38
CA THR A 272 -10.39 7.01 14.11
C THR A 272 -9.18 6.53 14.90
N LEU A 273 -9.21 5.34 15.50
CA LEU A 273 -8.13 4.83 16.35
C LEU A 273 -6.80 4.71 15.60
N GLN A 274 -6.79 4.28 14.33
CA GLN A 274 -5.55 4.22 13.55
C GLN A 274 -4.89 5.60 13.40
N HIS A 275 -5.70 6.62 13.13
CA HIS A 275 -5.23 8.00 12.98
C HIS A 275 -4.78 8.58 14.33
N VAL A 276 -5.57 8.38 15.39
CA VAL A 276 -5.27 8.85 16.75
C VAL A 276 -3.99 8.20 17.29
N ALA A 277 -3.86 6.88 17.16
CA ALA A 277 -2.68 6.13 17.60
C ALA A 277 -1.42 6.57 16.85
N SER A 278 -1.52 6.78 15.54
CA SER A 278 -0.38 7.26 14.75
C SER A 278 0.02 8.69 15.14
N LEU A 279 -0.94 9.60 15.29
CA LEU A 279 -0.68 10.99 15.69
C LEU A 279 -0.19 11.10 17.14
N ALA A 280 -0.53 10.15 18.01
CA ALA A 280 -0.02 10.10 19.37
C ALA A 280 1.51 9.92 19.43
N GLU A 281 2.13 9.32 18.40
CA GLU A 281 3.60 9.22 18.27
C GLU A 281 4.28 10.58 18.05
N VAL A 282 3.55 11.55 17.50
CA VAL A 282 4.00 12.92 17.21
C VAL A 282 3.12 13.94 17.92
N SER A 283 2.90 13.71 19.22
CA SER A 283 1.93 14.45 20.05
C SER A 283 2.07 15.98 20.01
N TRP A 284 3.27 16.51 19.75
CA TRP A 284 3.52 17.95 19.64
C TRP A 284 2.75 18.62 18.48
N VAL A 285 2.35 17.86 17.45
CA VAL A 285 1.57 18.36 16.30
C VAL A 285 0.08 18.45 16.63
N LYS A 286 -0.41 17.74 17.67
CA LYS A 286 -1.84 17.66 18.03
C LYS A 286 -2.53 19.04 18.13
N PRO A 287 -1.95 20.06 18.78
CA PRO A 287 -2.56 21.39 18.85
C PRO A 287 -2.73 22.09 17.50
N LEU A 288 -1.95 21.72 16.47
CA LEU A 288 -2.07 22.29 15.13
C LEU A 288 -3.29 21.74 14.37
N PHE A 289 -3.78 20.54 14.72
CA PHE A 289 -4.93 19.93 14.05
C PHE A 289 -6.23 20.68 14.29
N ALA A 290 -6.37 21.37 15.43
CA ALA A 290 -7.52 22.24 15.69
C ALA A 290 -7.69 23.35 14.64
N TYR A 291 -6.64 23.67 13.89
CA TYR A 291 -6.62 24.73 12.87
C TYR A 291 -6.55 24.21 11.43
N LEU A 292 -6.48 22.88 11.23
CA LEU A 292 -6.46 22.29 9.89
C LEU A 292 -7.90 22.12 9.36
N PRO A 293 -8.16 22.41 8.07
CA PRO A 293 -9.46 22.21 7.46
C PRO A 293 -9.73 20.70 7.28
N LEU A 294 -10.29 20.05 8.30
CA LEU A 294 -10.73 18.66 8.23
C LEU A 294 -11.89 18.51 7.22
N LYS A 295 -11.97 17.34 6.56
CA LYS A 295 -13.08 17.04 5.64
C LYS A 295 -14.40 17.04 6.41
N LYS A 296 -15.48 17.55 5.79
CA LYS A 296 -16.84 17.57 6.37
C LYS A 296 -17.28 16.19 6.90
N SER A 297 -16.90 15.09 6.24
CA SER A 297 -17.27 13.73 6.65
C SER A 297 -16.60 13.29 7.96
N GLN A 298 -15.34 13.69 8.20
CA GLN A 298 -14.62 13.37 9.45
C GLN A 298 -15.16 14.19 10.62
N LEU A 299 -15.45 15.48 10.38
CA LEU A 299 -16.09 16.34 11.38
C LEU A 299 -17.48 15.81 11.75
N ALA A 300 -18.27 15.35 10.78
CA ALA A 300 -19.59 14.77 11.02
C ALA A 300 -19.52 13.49 11.88
N GLN A 301 -18.53 12.62 11.66
CA GLN A 301 -18.35 11.40 12.45
C GLN A 301 -17.91 11.68 13.90
N ILE A 302 -16.96 12.62 14.09
CA ILE A 302 -16.52 13.05 15.43
C ILE A 302 -17.71 13.68 16.19
N GLU A 303 -18.46 14.54 15.52
CA GLU A 303 -19.65 15.16 16.10
C GLU A 303 -20.71 14.11 16.43
N GLN A 304 -20.99 13.16 15.52
CA GLN A 304 -21.96 12.08 15.77
C GLN A 304 -21.60 11.25 17.00
N PHE A 305 -20.31 10.89 17.20
CA PHE A 305 -19.89 10.15 18.39
C PHE A 305 -20.01 10.98 19.67
N LYS A 306 -19.67 12.27 19.60
CA LYS A 306 -19.82 13.21 20.71
C LYS A 306 -21.29 13.39 21.09
N THR A 307 -22.14 13.67 20.11
CA THR A 307 -23.60 13.80 20.26
C THR A 307 -24.19 12.54 20.88
N PHE A 308 -23.87 11.36 20.36
CA PHE A 308 -24.34 10.10 20.93
C PHE A 308 -23.91 9.90 22.39
N SER A 309 -22.66 10.21 22.71
CA SER A 309 -22.16 10.11 24.09
C SER A 309 -22.87 11.08 25.04
N GLU A 310 -23.17 12.29 24.56
CA GLU A 310 -23.90 13.31 25.31
C GLU A 310 -25.39 12.95 25.46
N GLU A 311 -26.03 12.43 24.41
CA GLU A 311 -27.40 11.92 24.44
C GLU A 311 -27.56 10.79 25.46
N LYS A 312 -26.68 9.78 25.45
CA LYS A 312 -26.75 8.67 26.41
C LYS A 312 -26.50 9.12 27.85
N LEU A 313 -25.61 10.09 28.05
CA LEU A 313 -25.43 10.71 29.36
C LEU A 313 -26.70 11.46 29.79
N SER A 314 -27.30 12.27 28.92
CA SER A 314 -28.51 13.02 29.21
C SER A 314 -29.72 12.13 29.50
N GLU A 315 -29.95 11.09 28.68
CA GLU A 315 -30.99 10.09 28.91
C GLU A 315 -30.85 9.45 30.30
N ARG A 316 -29.62 9.04 30.65
CA ARG A 316 -29.34 8.42 31.96
C ARG A 316 -29.53 9.41 33.12
N MET A 317 -29.13 10.67 32.96
CA MET A 317 -29.35 11.72 33.98
C MET A 317 -30.84 12.04 34.19
N GLN A 318 -31.68 11.88 33.17
CA GLN A 318 -33.12 12.12 33.24
C GLN A 318 -33.91 10.92 33.76
N SER A 319 -33.39 9.70 33.60
CA SER A 319 -34.00 8.49 34.18
C SER A 319 -33.98 8.54 35.71
N GLN A 320 -35.15 8.43 36.36
CA GLN A 320 -35.26 8.41 37.82
C GLN A 320 -34.58 7.16 38.38
N GLY A 321 -33.47 7.35 39.10
CA GLY A 321 -32.77 6.26 39.82
C GLY A 321 -31.27 6.50 39.95
N SER A 322 -30.85 7.28 40.96
CA SER A 322 -29.45 7.32 41.41
C SER A 322 -28.99 6.00 42.08
N ALA A 323 -29.91 5.04 42.25
CA ALA A 323 -29.70 3.76 42.92
C ALA A 323 -29.43 2.55 42.00
N GLU A 324 -29.50 2.73 40.68
CA GLU A 324 -29.19 1.68 39.69
C GLU A 324 -27.68 1.41 39.65
N ILE A 325 -27.29 0.13 39.72
CA ILE A 325 -25.89 -0.31 39.73
C ILE A 325 -25.40 -0.39 38.28
N ASP A 326 -24.93 0.73 37.75
CA ASP A 326 -24.31 0.91 36.43
C ASP A 326 -23.12 1.90 36.53
N VAL A 327 -22.24 1.94 35.53
CA VAL A 327 -21.00 2.75 35.59
C VAL A 327 -21.30 4.23 35.81
N LEU A 328 -22.23 4.81 35.05
CA LEU A 328 -22.56 6.22 35.19
C LEU A 328 -23.25 6.51 36.52
N GLY A 329 -24.10 5.62 37.02
CA GLY A 329 -24.72 5.71 38.35
C GLY A 329 -23.69 5.86 39.46
N PHE A 330 -22.60 5.06 39.41
CA PHE A 330 -21.49 5.20 40.35
C PHE A 330 -20.74 6.52 40.19
N LEU A 331 -20.43 6.94 38.96
CA LEU A 331 -19.72 8.19 38.71
C LEU A 331 -20.54 9.43 39.11
N MET A 332 -21.86 9.40 38.94
CA MET A 332 -22.77 10.49 39.33
C MET A 332 -22.94 10.57 40.85
N SER A 333 -23.13 9.42 41.53
CA SER A 333 -23.32 9.36 42.99
C SER A 333 -22.03 9.54 43.80
N ALA A 334 -20.85 9.54 43.16
CA ALA A 334 -19.58 9.77 43.83
C ALA A 334 -19.53 11.12 44.57
N GLY A 335 -20.12 12.17 43.97
CA GLY A 335 -20.18 13.51 44.54
C GLY A 335 -21.11 13.66 45.75
N GLU A 336 -22.13 12.81 45.87
CA GLU A 336 -23.05 12.78 47.02
C GLU A 336 -22.36 12.26 48.29
N ARG A 337 -21.40 11.34 48.10
CA ARG A 337 -20.66 10.69 49.19
C ARG A 337 -19.41 11.48 49.59
N ASN A 338 -18.76 12.11 48.63
CA ASN A 338 -17.67 13.04 48.87
C ASN A 338 -17.76 14.21 47.87
N PRO A 339 -18.02 15.45 48.34
CA PRO A 339 -18.10 16.62 47.47
C PRO A 339 -16.85 16.83 46.60
N ALA A 340 -15.67 16.38 47.06
CA ALA A 340 -14.42 16.46 46.29
C ALA A 340 -14.35 15.50 45.07
N TYR A 341 -15.26 14.52 44.99
CA TYR A 341 -15.36 13.57 43.87
C TYR A 341 -16.44 13.93 42.87
N LYS A 342 -17.13 15.07 43.05
CA LYS A 342 -18.19 15.51 42.14
C LYS A 342 -17.61 15.90 40.78
N LEU A 343 -17.95 15.13 39.76
CA LEU A 343 -17.59 15.43 38.37
C LEU A 343 -18.56 16.46 37.77
N SER A 344 -18.03 17.36 36.92
CA SER A 344 -18.88 18.24 36.11
C SER A 344 -19.55 17.43 35.00
N THR A 345 -20.61 17.98 34.38
CA THR A 345 -21.29 17.35 33.24
C THR A 345 -20.31 17.05 32.10
N HIS A 346 -19.38 17.96 31.82
CA HIS A 346 -18.31 17.73 30.83
C HIS A 346 -17.34 16.63 31.26
N GLY A 347 -17.04 16.50 32.56
CA GLY A 347 -16.24 15.41 33.10
C GLY A 347 -16.93 14.05 32.94
N LEU A 348 -18.21 13.96 33.28
CA LEU A 348 -19.02 12.76 33.04
C LEU A 348 -19.07 12.40 31.56
N ALA A 349 -19.26 13.37 30.66
CA ALA A 349 -19.25 13.12 29.21
C ALA A 349 -17.90 12.58 28.71
N SER A 350 -16.80 13.02 29.32
CA SER A 350 -15.45 12.51 29.00
C SER A 350 -15.26 11.06 29.46
N GLU A 351 -15.70 10.74 30.67
CA GLU A 351 -15.68 9.36 31.18
C GLU A 351 -16.63 8.44 30.39
N THR A 352 -17.79 8.92 29.94
CA THR A 352 -18.72 8.19 29.06
C THR A 352 -18.01 7.73 27.77
N ARG A 353 -17.28 8.62 27.10
CA ARG A 353 -16.51 8.28 25.90
C ARG A 353 -15.45 7.23 26.17
N LEU A 354 -14.76 7.33 27.31
CA LEU A 354 -13.79 6.32 27.75
C LEU A 354 -14.43 4.93 27.91
N VAL A 355 -15.60 4.84 28.54
CA VAL A 355 -16.29 3.55 28.75
C VAL A 355 -16.64 2.89 27.42
N ILE A 356 -17.23 3.65 26.50
CA ILE A 356 -17.66 3.12 25.19
C ILE A 356 -16.45 2.62 24.40
N ALA A 357 -15.36 3.41 24.37
CA ALA A 357 -14.18 3.07 23.58
C ALA A 357 -13.35 1.94 24.19
N ALA A 358 -13.10 1.97 25.49
CA ALA A 358 -12.23 1.00 26.15
C ALA A 358 -12.93 -0.33 26.47
N GLY A 359 -14.23 -0.29 26.82
CA GLY A 359 -15.00 -1.45 27.29
C GLY A 359 -15.33 -2.46 26.19
N SER A 360 -15.62 -1.97 24.98
CA SER A 360 -16.08 -2.82 23.87
C SER A 360 -14.92 -3.48 23.10
N ASP A 361 -14.01 -2.68 22.55
CA ASP A 361 -13.03 -3.11 21.53
C ASP A 361 -11.90 -3.97 22.11
N THR A 362 -11.33 -3.59 23.27
CA THR A 362 -10.18 -4.32 23.83
C THR A 362 -10.52 -5.72 24.32
N THR A 363 -11.74 -5.91 24.84
CA THR A 363 -12.24 -7.20 25.33
C THR A 363 -12.69 -8.10 24.18
N SER A 364 -13.29 -7.54 23.12
CA SER A 364 -13.66 -8.33 21.94
C SER A 364 -12.41 -8.93 21.26
N ILE A 365 -11.31 -8.17 21.18
CA ILE A 365 -10.00 -8.66 20.70
C ILE A 365 -9.49 -9.81 21.58
N ALA A 366 -9.61 -9.70 22.90
CA ALA A 366 -9.15 -10.74 23.82
C ALA A 366 -9.96 -12.05 23.68
N ILE A 367 -11.29 -11.95 23.54
CA ILE A 367 -12.16 -13.12 23.28
C ILE A 367 -11.81 -13.74 21.93
N THR A 368 -11.67 -12.92 20.89
CA THR A 368 -11.32 -13.36 19.54
C THR A 368 -9.97 -14.08 19.54
N SER A 369 -8.96 -13.54 20.23
CA SER A 369 -7.66 -14.17 20.41
C SER A 369 -7.77 -15.54 21.07
N ALA A 370 -8.50 -15.64 22.18
CA ALA A 370 -8.66 -16.91 22.90
C ALA A 370 -9.33 -17.96 22.02
N MET A 371 -10.40 -17.59 21.33
CA MET A 371 -11.08 -18.50 20.39
C MET A 371 -10.20 -18.89 19.21
N TYR A 372 -9.46 -17.94 18.62
CA TYR A 372 -8.52 -18.22 17.53
C TYR A 372 -7.55 -19.35 17.90
N TRP A 373 -6.89 -19.24 19.05
CA TRP A 373 -5.91 -20.24 19.48
C TRP A 373 -6.55 -21.57 19.88
N LEU A 374 -7.68 -21.53 20.60
CA LEU A 374 -8.40 -22.74 20.97
C LEU A 374 -8.91 -23.52 19.75
N LEU A 375 -9.41 -22.83 18.73
CA LEU A 375 -9.93 -23.48 17.52
C LEU A 375 -8.80 -24.08 16.66
N LEU A 376 -7.59 -23.50 16.69
CA LEU A 376 -6.41 -24.10 16.06
C LEU A 376 -5.88 -25.32 16.82
N ASP A 377 -5.95 -25.31 18.16
CA ASP A 377 -5.55 -26.44 18.99
C ASP A 377 -6.76 -27.20 19.54
N LYS A 378 -7.23 -28.18 18.73
CA LYS A 378 -8.34 -29.06 19.10
C LYS A 378 -8.11 -29.78 20.44
N LYS A 379 -6.87 -30.12 20.80
CA LYS A 379 -6.59 -30.83 22.06
C LYS A 379 -6.82 -29.89 23.23
N ALA A 380 -6.30 -28.66 23.14
CA ALA A 380 -6.54 -27.65 24.16
C ALA A 380 -8.03 -27.29 24.26
N TYR A 381 -8.73 -27.14 23.14
CA TYR A 381 -10.16 -26.88 23.14
C TYR A 381 -10.98 -27.99 23.81
N LEU A 382 -10.74 -29.26 23.46
CA LEU A 382 -11.46 -30.38 24.07
C LEU A 382 -11.18 -30.49 25.57
N LYS A 383 -9.93 -30.26 25.99
CA LYS A 383 -9.56 -30.23 27.42
C LYS A 383 -10.24 -29.10 28.17
N LEU A 384 -10.34 -27.92 27.55
CA LEU A 384 -11.12 -26.79 28.09
C LEU A 384 -12.61 -27.15 28.22
N ARG A 385 -13.21 -27.74 27.19
CA ARG A 385 -14.62 -28.16 27.25
C ARG A 385 -14.87 -29.19 28.34
N GLN A 386 -13.97 -30.16 28.47
CA GLN A 386 -14.05 -31.17 29.52
C GLN A 386 -13.99 -30.53 30.91
N GLU A 387 -13.06 -29.59 31.13
CA GLU A 387 -13.03 -28.84 32.38
C GLU A 387 -14.35 -28.09 32.59
N CYS A 388 -14.79 -27.27 31.64
CA CYS A 388 -16.01 -26.46 31.77
C CYS A 388 -17.26 -27.28 32.14
N ARG A 389 -17.42 -28.49 31.59
CA ARG A 389 -18.53 -29.41 31.91
C ARG A 389 -18.51 -29.95 33.34
N THR A 390 -17.36 -29.92 33.99
CA THR A 390 -17.13 -30.47 35.33
C THR A 390 -17.00 -29.40 36.42
N ILE A 391 -16.89 -28.11 36.06
CA ILE A 391 -16.72 -27.01 37.02
C ILE A 391 -17.94 -26.87 37.94
N PHE A 392 -19.14 -27.01 37.38
CA PHE A 392 -20.40 -26.92 38.12
C PHE A 392 -21.14 -28.25 37.99
N SER A 393 -21.56 -28.81 39.13
CA SER A 393 -22.46 -29.97 39.12
C SER A 393 -23.86 -29.55 38.65
N PRO A 394 -24.66 -30.45 38.05
CA PRO A 394 -26.04 -30.14 37.65
C PRO A 394 -26.91 -29.55 38.77
N ASP A 395 -26.61 -29.91 40.02
CA ASP A 395 -27.34 -29.48 41.22
C ASP A 395 -26.76 -28.20 41.87
N GLU A 396 -25.64 -27.68 41.37
CA GLU A 396 -24.98 -26.48 41.91
C GLU A 396 -25.41 -25.23 41.13
N PRO A 397 -25.83 -24.14 41.82
CA PRO A 397 -26.17 -22.90 41.13
C PRO A 397 -24.93 -22.32 40.42
N PHE A 398 -25.09 -21.95 39.15
CA PHE A 398 -24.06 -21.28 38.38
C PHE A 398 -23.72 -19.92 38.99
N GLU A 399 -22.45 -19.70 39.32
CA GLU A 399 -21.93 -18.42 39.84
C GLU A 399 -20.63 -18.09 39.11
N ALA A 400 -20.66 -17.14 38.17
CA ALA A 400 -19.54 -16.85 37.29
C ALA A 400 -18.30 -16.34 38.04
N ALA A 401 -18.47 -15.73 39.21
CA ALA A 401 -17.36 -15.37 40.10
C ALA A 401 -16.44 -16.56 40.41
N ARG A 402 -16.97 -17.80 40.44
CA ARG A 402 -16.19 -19.02 40.68
C ARG A 402 -15.28 -19.42 39.50
N LEU A 403 -15.59 -18.97 38.28
CA LEU A 403 -14.71 -19.19 37.12
C LEU A 403 -13.35 -18.49 37.26
N GLY A 404 -13.23 -17.51 38.15
CA GLY A 404 -11.95 -16.86 38.46
C GLY A 404 -11.08 -17.60 39.47
N ASP A 405 -11.60 -18.65 40.13
CA ASP A 405 -10.84 -19.46 41.09
C ASP A 405 -9.98 -20.49 40.35
N TRP A 406 -8.66 -20.37 40.49
CA TRP A 406 -7.67 -21.28 39.91
C TRP A 406 -7.77 -22.71 40.44
N LYS A 407 -8.39 -22.93 41.60
CA LYS A 407 -8.65 -24.29 42.11
C LYS A 407 -9.81 -24.96 41.37
N ARG A 408 -10.74 -24.19 40.82
CA ARG A 408 -11.94 -24.70 40.14
C ARG A 408 -11.81 -24.73 38.63
N ALA A 409 -11.22 -23.70 38.03
CA ALA A 409 -11.09 -23.57 36.58
C ALA A 409 -9.63 -23.27 36.14
N PRO A 410 -8.64 -24.09 36.55
CA PRO A 410 -7.24 -23.83 36.24
C PRO A 410 -6.97 -23.75 34.73
N TYR A 411 -7.58 -24.61 33.93
CA TYR A 411 -7.32 -24.70 32.49
C TYR A 411 -8.00 -23.58 31.70
N LEU A 412 -9.21 -23.17 32.06
CA LEU A 412 -9.88 -21.98 31.51
C LEU A 412 -9.03 -20.72 31.71
N ASN A 413 -8.57 -20.48 32.94
CA ASN A 413 -7.76 -19.31 33.24
C ASN A 413 -6.37 -19.38 32.57
N ALA A 414 -5.81 -20.59 32.43
CA ALA A 414 -4.58 -20.82 31.68
C ALA A 414 -4.72 -20.49 30.19
N CYS A 415 -5.81 -20.94 29.54
CA CYS A 415 -6.10 -20.61 28.14
C CYS A 415 -6.24 -19.10 27.93
N ILE A 416 -6.93 -18.40 28.84
CA ILE A 416 -7.09 -16.94 28.77
C ILE A 416 -5.73 -16.25 28.88
N ASN A 417 -4.90 -16.64 29.85
CA ASN A 417 -3.59 -16.03 30.03
C ASN A 417 -2.67 -16.28 28.83
N GLU A 418 -2.65 -17.50 28.29
CA GLU A 418 -1.81 -17.83 27.13
C GLU A 418 -2.27 -17.09 25.87
N ALA A 419 -3.58 -16.93 25.66
CA ALA A 419 -4.12 -16.14 24.56
C ALA A 419 -3.75 -14.66 24.66
N LEU A 420 -3.83 -14.08 25.87
CA LEU A 420 -3.41 -12.71 26.15
C LEU A 420 -1.88 -12.53 26.08
N ARG A 421 -1.10 -13.60 26.28
CA ARG A 421 0.34 -13.60 26.10
C ARG A 421 0.68 -13.47 24.61
N LEU A 422 0.11 -14.35 23.79
CA LEU A 422 0.34 -14.42 22.34
C LEU A 422 -0.23 -13.23 21.59
N LEU A 423 -1.42 -12.74 21.96
CA LEU A 423 -2.04 -11.60 21.30
C LEU A 423 -2.63 -10.63 22.35
N PRO A 424 -1.80 -9.79 22.99
CA PRO A 424 -2.28 -8.79 23.92
C PRO A 424 -3.01 -7.66 23.19
N SER A 425 -4.17 -7.22 23.71
CA SER A 425 -4.93 -6.10 23.12
C SER A 425 -4.16 -4.77 23.10
N GLY A 426 -3.13 -4.61 23.96
CA GLY A 426 -2.24 -3.45 24.01
C GLY A 426 -0.77 -3.80 23.72
N PRO A 427 -0.36 -3.99 22.45
CA PRO A 427 0.90 -4.66 22.13
C PRO A 427 2.15 -3.74 22.06
N ASN A 428 1.98 -2.43 21.85
CA ASN A 428 3.09 -1.47 21.59
C ASN A 428 3.81 -0.92 22.85
N GLY A 429 3.27 -1.16 24.04
CA GLY A 429 3.80 -0.62 25.30
C GLY A 429 3.32 0.79 25.65
N MET A 430 3.02 1.02 26.93
CA MET A 430 2.40 2.25 27.43
C MET A 430 3.44 3.29 27.86
N GLN A 431 3.48 4.46 27.21
CA GLN A 431 4.51 5.47 27.45
C GLN A 431 4.46 6.06 28.88
N ARG A 432 5.61 6.12 29.54
CA ARG A 432 5.84 6.75 30.85
C ARG A 432 6.99 7.75 30.77
N VAL A 433 7.11 8.62 31.77
CA VAL A 433 8.22 9.58 31.88
C VAL A 433 9.01 9.29 33.14
N VAL A 434 10.32 9.19 33.02
CA VAL A 434 11.22 9.06 34.18
C VAL A 434 11.10 10.34 35.01
N ASN A 435 10.63 10.21 36.25
CA ASN A 435 10.39 11.32 37.18
C ASN A 435 11.22 11.16 38.47
N THR A 436 12.38 10.52 38.34
CA THR A 436 13.33 10.31 39.45
C THR A 436 14.47 11.31 39.31
N PRO A 437 14.74 12.14 40.34
CA PRO A 437 15.89 13.03 40.34
C PRO A 437 17.18 12.24 40.08
N GLY A 438 17.94 12.67 39.08
CA GLY A 438 19.19 11.99 38.67
C GLY A 438 19.01 10.81 37.70
N GLY A 439 17.78 10.39 37.38
CA GLY A 439 17.50 9.32 36.43
C GLY A 439 17.43 7.92 37.03
N ILE A 440 17.46 6.89 36.17
CA ILE A 440 17.52 5.47 36.56
C ILE A 440 18.69 4.77 35.86
N MET A 441 19.37 3.86 36.56
CA MET A 441 20.55 3.16 36.06
C MET A 441 20.20 1.83 35.38
N THR A 442 20.76 1.57 34.21
CA THR A 442 20.71 0.23 33.58
C THR A 442 21.70 -0.73 34.25
N PRO A 443 21.54 -2.07 34.07
CA PRO A 443 22.48 -3.06 34.61
C PRO A 443 23.93 -2.83 34.16
N ASN A 444 24.12 -2.24 32.98
CA ASN A 444 25.44 -1.92 32.41
C ASN A 444 25.98 -0.54 32.84
N GLY A 445 25.37 0.09 33.85
CA GLY A 445 25.85 1.38 34.39
C GLY A 445 25.58 2.59 33.51
N ILE A 446 24.66 2.52 32.54
CA ILE A 446 24.24 3.67 31.73
C ILE A 446 23.03 4.33 32.40
N ASN A 447 23.10 5.64 32.63
CA ASN A 447 21.98 6.39 33.20
C ASN A 447 20.92 6.74 32.15
N ILE A 448 19.65 6.51 32.45
CA ILE A 448 18.48 7.04 31.75
C ILE A 448 18.02 8.30 32.50
N PRO A 449 18.27 9.50 31.96
CA PRO A 449 18.02 10.75 32.68
C PRO A 449 16.54 11.01 32.98
N GLU A 450 16.30 11.84 34.00
CA GLU A 450 15.00 12.45 34.28
C GLU A 450 14.39 13.13 33.03
N GLY A 451 13.07 13.05 32.88
CA GLY A 451 12.35 13.57 31.72
C GLY A 451 12.38 12.66 30.48
N THR A 452 13.16 11.58 30.49
CA THR A 452 13.18 10.60 29.39
C THR A 452 11.86 9.84 29.30
N LYS A 453 11.31 9.70 28.09
CA LYS A 453 10.15 8.84 27.84
C LYS A 453 10.61 7.39 27.76
N VAL A 454 9.90 6.51 28.44
CA VAL A 454 10.19 5.07 28.46
C VAL A 454 8.93 4.27 28.18
N SER A 455 9.05 3.14 27.48
CA SER A 455 7.97 2.19 27.25
C SER A 455 8.49 0.76 27.31
N VAL A 456 7.66 -0.16 27.78
CA VAL A 456 7.91 -1.61 27.71
C VAL A 456 7.03 -2.20 26.61
N PRO A 457 7.58 -2.64 25.47
CA PRO A 457 6.78 -3.16 24.37
C PRO A 457 6.23 -4.56 24.70
N THR A 458 4.97 -4.62 25.15
CA THR A 458 4.28 -5.83 25.62
C THR A 458 4.45 -7.02 24.67
N TRP A 459 4.23 -6.80 23.37
CA TRP A 459 4.41 -7.83 22.34
C TRP A 459 5.82 -8.42 22.34
N THR A 460 6.83 -7.57 22.46
CA THR A 460 8.23 -8.00 22.39
C THR A 460 8.60 -8.81 23.63
N VAL A 461 8.22 -8.34 24.83
CA VAL A 461 8.54 -9.04 26.09
C VAL A 461 7.77 -10.34 26.27
N HIS A 462 6.52 -10.42 25.76
CA HIS A 462 5.70 -11.64 25.76
C HIS A 462 6.19 -12.70 24.76
N HIS A 463 6.91 -12.31 23.72
CA HIS A 463 7.49 -13.20 22.71
C HIS A 463 9.01 -13.39 22.85
N ASP A 464 9.56 -12.97 23.98
CA ASP A 464 10.96 -13.18 24.30
C ASP A 464 11.17 -14.59 24.87
N PRO A 465 11.99 -15.45 24.24
CA PRO A 465 12.23 -16.80 24.73
C PRO A 465 12.88 -16.85 26.11
N ARG A 466 13.54 -15.76 26.57
CA ARG A 466 14.06 -15.64 27.94
C ARG A 466 12.95 -15.57 28.98
N ASN A 467 11.79 -15.03 28.59
CA ASN A 467 10.62 -14.92 29.46
C ASN A 467 9.65 -16.10 29.27
N PHE A 468 9.45 -16.54 28.03
CA PHE A 468 8.49 -17.59 27.69
C PHE A 468 9.11 -18.55 26.68
N GLU A 469 9.52 -19.74 27.10
CA GLU A 469 10.05 -20.75 26.19
C GLU A 469 8.97 -21.21 25.20
N LYS A 470 9.37 -21.46 23.94
CA LYS A 470 8.43 -21.64 22.82
C LYS A 470 7.43 -20.48 22.75
N PRO A 471 7.91 -19.24 22.56
CA PRO A 471 7.10 -18.04 22.71
C PRO A 471 5.96 -17.90 21.68
N TRP A 472 5.93 -18.72 20.63
CA TRP A 472 4.92 -18.66 19.56
C TRP A 472 3.86 -19.75 19.66
N ASP A 473 4.08 -20.75 20.52
CA ASP A 473 3.17 -21.88 20.68
C ASP A 473 2.09 -21.53 21.72
N PHE A 474 0.85 -21.99 21.49
CA PHE A 474 -0.23 -21.88 22.47
C PHE A 474 -0.13 -23.03 23.48
N ILE A 475 0.44 -22.75 24.66
CA ILE A 475 0.65 -23.74 25.72
C ILE A 475 -0.04 -23.29 27.02
N PRO A 476 -1.35 -23.59 27.21
CA PRO A 476 -2.04 -23.31 28.47
C PRO A 476 -1.36 -23.97 29.67
N GLU A 477 -0.82 -25.18 29.53
CA GLU A 477 -0.14 -25.93 30.60
C GLU A 477 0.96 -25.12 31.31
N ARG A 478 1.56 -24.14 30.64
CA ARG A 478 2.56 -23.22 31.22
C ARG A 478 2.06 -22.50 32.48
N TRP A 479 0.76 -22.22 32.54
CA TRP A 479 0.13 -21.46 33.62
C TRP A 479 -0.34 -22.33 34.79
N ILE A 480 -0.16 -23.64 34.70
CA ILE A 480 -0.68 -24.61 35.68
C ILE A 480 0.49 -25.30 36.37
N GLU A 481 0.56 -25.14 37.69
CA GLU A 481 1.55 -25.82 38.52
C GLU A 481 1.36 -27.35 38.46
N GLY A 482 2.46 -28.10 38.29
CA GLY A 482 2.41 -29.57 38.19
C GLY A 482 1.94 -30.12 36.83
N SER A 483 1.79 -29.29 35.80
CA SER A 483 1.40 -29.72 34.45
C SER A 483 2.48 -30.49 33.67
N GLY A 484 3.72 -30.48 34.18
CA GLY A 484 4.90 -31.04 33.50
C GLY A 484 5.59 -30.07 32.53
N PHE A 485 5.18 -28.80 32.48
CA PHE A 485 5.90 -27.77 31.72
C PHE A 485 7.16 -27.30 32.48
N GLU A 486 8.35 -27.65 31.98
CA GLU A 486 9.63 -27.31 32.62
C GLU A 486 10.35 -26.09 32.00
N GLY A 487 9.73 -25.45 31.01
CA GLY A 487 10.37 -24.37 30.27
C GLY A 487 10.34 -22.99 30.94
N ALA A 488 11.03 -22.02 30.35
CA ALA A 488 11.05 -20.65 30.87
C ALA A 488 9.62 -20.05 30.95
N HIS A 489 9.26 -19.53 32.14
CA HIS A 489 7.97 -18.88 32.41
C HIS A 489 8.13 -17.74 33.41
N ASN A 490 8.39 -16.52 32.91
CA ASN A 490 8.57 -15.32 33.70
C ASN A 490 7.26 -14.52 33.79
N THR A 491 6.52 -14.72 34.87
CA THR A 491 5.26 -14.01 35.13
C THR A 491 5.42 -12.50 35.33
N THR A 492 6.63 -12.01 35.64
CA THR A 492 6.91 -10.56 35.73
C THR A 492 6.81 -9.89 34.35
N ALA A 493 7.12 -10.61 33.28
CA ALA A 493 7.00 -10.13 31.92
C ALA A 493 5.56 -10.13 31.40
N PHE A 494 4.63 -10.80 32.09
CA PHE A 494 3.23 -10.91 31.67
C PHE A 494 2.40 -9.70 32.14
N ILE A 495 2.22 -8.72 31.26
CA ILE A 495 1.55 -7.45 31.57
C ILE A 495 0.41 -7.08 30.61
N PRO A 496 -0.51 -8.00 30.25
CA PRO A 496 -1.57 -7.72 29.28
C PRO A 496 -2.55 -6.61 29.71
N PHE A 497 -2.64 -6.35 31.02
CA PHE A 497 -3.47 -5.28 31.60
C PHE A 497 -2.64 -4.12 32.19
N SER A 498 -1.35 -4.01 31.85
CA SER A 498 -0.38 -3.18 32.57
C SER A 498 -0.29 -3.57 34.07
N LEU A 499 0.54 -2.86 34.83
CA LEU A 499 0.69 -3.03 36.28
C LEU A 499 0.54 -1.68 37.01
N GLY A 500 0.43 -1.77 38.34
CA GLY A 500 0.56 -0.62 39.25
C GLY A 500 -0.65 0.32 39.28
N THR A 501 -0.36 1.57 39.66
CA THR A 501 -1.31 2.69 39.74
C THR A 501 -2.07 2.92 38.43
N TYR A 502 -1.45 2.62 37.30
CA TYR A 502 -2.02 2.81 35.95
C TYR A 502 -2.44 1.48 35.30
N SER A 503 -2.62 0.41 36.08
CA SER A 503 -3.20 -0.85 35.59
C SER A 503 -4.62 -0.63 35.06
N CYS A 504 -5.05 -1.47 34.11
CA CYS A 504 -6.39 -1.40 33.53
C CYS A 504 -7.46 -1.49 34.63
N ILE A 505 -8.29 -0.46 34.74
CA ILE A 505 -9.40 -0.43 35.70
C ILE A 505 -10.46 -1.49 35.39
N GLY A 506 -10.74 -1.73 34.10
CA GLY A 506 -11.75 -2.69 33.65
C GLY A 506 -11.31 -4.16 33.71
N LYS A 507 -10.10 -4.47 34.20
CA LYS A 507 -9.57 -5.85 34.25
C LYS A 507 -10.55 -6.86 34.88
N PRO A 508 -11.21 -6.58 36.02
CA PRO A 508 -12.16 -7.53 36.61
C PRO A 508 -13.35 -7.83 35.71
N LEU A 509 -13.92 -6.80 35.07
CA LEU A 509 -15.05 -6.94 34.14
C LEU A 509 -14.63 -7.68 32.86
N ALA A 510 -13.50 -7.31 32.26
CA ALA A 510 -12.99 -7.94 31.05
C ALA A 510 -12.76 -9.45 31.26
N LEU A 511 -12.13 -9.84 32.37
CA LEU A 511 -11.91 -11.25 32.69
C LEU A 511 -13.23 -11.99 32.96
N LEU A 512 -14.22 -11.33 33.59
CA LEU A 512 -15.56 -11.91 33.77
C LEU A 512 -16.23 -12.18 32.40
N GLN A 513 -16.21 -11.20 31.50
CA GLN A 513 -16.78 -11.34 30.15
C GLN A 513 -16.09 -12.44 29.33
N ILE A 514 -14.75 -12.49 29.35
CA ILE A 514 -13.98 -13.53 28.62
C ILE A 514 -14.30 -14.92 29.19
N ARG A 515 -14.32 -15.07 30.52
CA ARG A 515 -14.65 -16.36 31.17
C ARG A 515 -16.06 -16.81 30.85
N LEU A 516 -17.04 -15.91 30.95
CA LEU A 516 -18.43 -16.21 30.63
C LEU A 516 -18.59 -16.64 29.17
N PHE A 517 -17.96 -15.91 28.25
CA PHE A 517 -17.98 -16.27 26.83
C PHE A 517 -17.37 -17.65 26.60
N LEU A 518 -16.14 -17.87 27.05
CA LEU A 518 -15.44 -19.14 26.84
C LEU A 518 -16.15 -20.31 27.53
N TYR A 519 -16.76 -20.10 28.69
CA TYR A 519 -17.52 -21.15 29.38
C TYR A 519 -18.79 -21.54 28.61
N ASN A 520 -19.60 -20.57 28.16
CA ASN A 520 -20.92 -20.85 27.61
C ASN A 520 -20.94 -21.10 26.09
N VAL A 521 -19.98 -20.59 25.33
CA VAL A 521 -19.94 -20.78 23.87
C VAL A 521 -19.31 -22.13 23.56
N GLU A 522 -20.16 -23.11 23.23
CA GLU A 522 -19.76 -24.42 22.73
C GLU A 522 -19.55 -24.40 21.20
N ASP A 523 -18.64 -25.24 20.73
CA ASP A 523 -18.45 -25.56 19.31
C ASP A 523 -19.74 -26.22 18.76
N PRO A 524 -20.36 -25.66 17.72
CA PRO A 524 -21.50 -26.28 17.04
C PRO A 524 -21.26 -27.72 16.55
N ALA A 525 -19.99 -28.14 16.42
CA ALA A 525 -19.62 -29.48 15.94
C ALA A 525 -19.96 -30.64 16.88
N GLU A 526 -20.42 -30.39 18.11
CA GLU A 526 -20.90 -31.47 19.01
C GLU A 526 -22.37 -31.84 18.86
N THR A 527 -23.15 -31.13 18.02
CA THR A 527 -24.36 -31.73 17.45
C THR A 527 -23.94 -32.67 16.32
N GLU A 528 -23.95 -33.98 16.60
CA GLU A 528 -23.79 -35.11 15.67
C GLU A 528 -24.07 -34.75 14.20
N TYR A 529 -23.02 -34.58 13.39
CA TYR A 529 -22.92 -35.00 11.98
C TYR A 529 -21.52 -34.63 11.44
N GLY A 530 -20.65 -35.64 11.34
CA GLY A 530 -19.49 -35.67 10.44
C GLY A 530 -18.39 -34.63 10.69
N GLY A 531 -17.39 -35.00 11.50
CA GLY A 531 -16.28 -34.13 11.87
C GLY A 531 -15.57 -33.44 10.69
N ARG A 532 -15.43 -32.11 10.79
CA ARG A 532 -14.45 -31.28 10.08
C ARG A 532 -14.10 -30.04 10.95
N ARG A 533 -12.82 -29.67 10.89
CA ARG A 533 -12.12 -28.64 11.68
C ARG A 533 -12.76 -27.25 11.58
N ILE A 534 -12.89 -26.56 12.71
CA ILE A 534 -12.96 -25.09 12.75
C ILE A 534 -11.52 -24.59 12.73
N THR A 535 -11.05 -24.19 11.56
CA THR A 535 -9.73 -23.56 11.42
C THR A 535 -9.91 -22.06 11.65
N ALA A 536 -9.07 -21.44 12.45
CA ALA A 536 -9.08 -20.01 12.65
C ALA A 536 -8.45 -19.32 11.42
N ILE A 537 -9.09 -18.24 10.96
CA ILE A 537 -8.80 -17.71 9.65
C ILE A 537 -8.67 -16.19 9.62
N LEU A 538 -7.48 -15.68 9.29
CA LEU A 538 -7.28 -14.28 8.91
C LEU A 538 -6.69 -14.10 7.49
N VAL A 539 -6.50 -15.20 6.74
CA VAL A 539 -6.12 -15.16 5.30
C VAL A 539 -6.95 -16.14 4.46
N ASP A 540 -7.32 -17.31 4.98
CA ASP A 540 -8.21 -18.24 4.27
C ASP A 540 -9.71 -17.85 4.34
N GLU A 541 -10.15 -16.80 5.04
CA GLU A 541 -11.57 -16.64 5.44
C GLU A 541 -12.33 -16.02 4.27
N GLN A 542 -11.66 -15.10 3.58
CA GLN A 542 -12.02 -14.67 2.23
C GLN A 542 -12.04 -15.83 1.25
N LYS A 543 -11.00 -16.68 1.23
CA LYS A 543 -10.88 -17.77 0.24
C LYS A 543 -11.83 -18.93 0.48
N GLU A 544 -12.21 -19.19 1.74
CA GLU A 544 -13.25 -20.15 2.10
C GLU A 544 -14.66 -19.55 2.00
N ARG A 545 -14.86 -18.23 2.17
CA ARG A 545 -16.12 -17.55 1.81
C ARG A 545 -16.43 -17.72 0.32
N LEU A 546 -15.41 -17.66 -0.56
CA LEU A 546 -15.56 -17.98 -1.98
C LEU A 546 -16.08 -19.42 -2.22
N SER A 547 -15.84 -20.34 -1.29
CA SER A 547 -16.30 -21.75 -1.33
C SER A 547 -17.69 -21.98 -0.73
N ALA A 548 -18.15 -21.07 0.15
CA ALA A 548 -19.31 -21.25 1.01
C ALA A 548 -20.64 -20.97 0.29
N GLY A 549 -20.82 -21.52 -0.92
CA GLY A 549 -22.09 -21.47 -1.66
C GLY A 549 -22.25 -20.26 -2.61
N LEU A 550 -21.24 -19.39 -2.76
CA LEU A 550 -21.26 -18.34 -3.77
C LEU A 550 -20.92 -18.93 -5.14
N GLN A 551 -21.95 -19.37 -5.87
CA GLN A 551 -21.81 -19.67 -7.29
C GLN A 551 -21.62 -18.36 -8.07
N TYR A 552 -20.64 -18.34 -8.98
CA TYR A 552 -20.41 -17.25 -9.92
C TYR A 552 -20.87 -17.67 -11.31
N ASP A 553 -21.20 -16.71 -12.15
CA ASP A 553 -21.47 -16.99 -13.57
C ASP A 553 -20.16 -17.07 -14.34
N VAL A 554 -19.26 -16.13 -14.07
CA VAL A 554 -17.98 -16.02 -14.75
C VAL A 554 -16.86 -15.89 -13.73
N VAL A 555 -15.82 -16.70 -13.89
CA VAL A 555 -14.56 -16.56 -13.15
C VAL A 555 -13.47 -16.12 -14.12
N VAL A 556 -12.84 -14.98 -13.83
CA VAL A 556 -11.76 -14.40 -14.64
C VAL A 556 -10.45 -14.54 -13.88
N LEU A 557 -9.45 -15.14 -14.52
CA LEU A 557 -8.12 -15.33 -13.94
C LEU A 557 -7.17 -14.25 -14.45
N GLY A 558 -6.80 -13.32 -13.58
CA GLY A 558 -5.89 -12.21 -13.89
C GLY A 558 -6.60 -10.87 -14.08
N SER A 559 -5.90 -9.80 -13.67
CA SER A 559 -6.45 -8.44 -13.57
C SER A 559 -5.80 -7.43 -14.53
N GLY A 560 -5.22 -7.90 -15.64
CA GLY A 560 -4.76 -7.03 -16.73
C GLY A 560 -5.93 -6.39 -17.50
N ALA A 561 -5.62 -5.61 -18.55
CA ALA A 561 -6.64 -4.97 -19.38
C ALA A 561 -7.70 -5.96 -19.89
N SER A 562 -7.29 -7.11 -20.43
CA SER A 562 -8.23 -8.13 -20.94
C SER A 562 -9.14 -8.71 -19.85
N GLY A 563 -8.56 -9.05 -18.69
CA GLY A 563 -9.31 -9.62 -17.57
C GLY A 563 -10.33 -8.64 -17.00
N LEU A 564 -9.91 -7.41 -16.70
CA LEU A 564 -10.83 -6.40 -16.16
C LEU A 564 -11.86 -5.93 -17.19
N THR A 565 -11.51 -5.82 -18.48
CA THR A 565 -12.48 -5.59 -19.56
C THR A 565 -13.53 -6.68 -19.60
N THR A 566 -13.11 -7.96 -19.56
CA THR A 566 -14.05 -9.10 -19.50
C THR A 566 -14.97 -8.98 -18.29
N ALA A 567 -14.40 -8.73 -17.11
CA ALA A 567 -15.14 -8.69 -15.86
C ALA A 567 -16.18 -7.58 -15.82
N VAL A 568 -15.79 -6.36 -16.20
CA VAL A 568 -16.69 -5.19 -16.24
C VAL A 568 -17.79 -5.40 -17.27
N THR A 569 -17.46 -5.88 -18.47
CA THR A 569 -18.47 -6.14 -19.50
C THR A 569 -19.45 -7.23 -19.08
N ALA A 570 -18.98 -8.32 -18.47
CA ALA A 570 -19.85 -9.38 -17.97
C ALA A 570 -20.78 -8.88 -16.86
N ALA A 571 -20.24 -8.13 -15.88
CA ALA A 571 -21.02 -7.58 -14.77
C ALA A 571 -22.09 -6.57 -15.23
N GLN A 572 -21.73 -5.66 -16.14
CA GLN A 572 -22.67 -4.70 -16.74
C GLN A 572 -23.74 -5.37 -17.62
N ASN A 573 -23.54 -6.63 -18.01
CA ASN A 573 -24.55 -7.46 -18.67
C ASN A 573 -25.28 -8.41 -17.71
N GLY A 574 -25.21 -8.15 -16.40
CA GLY A 574 -26.00 -8.83 -15.37
C GLY A 574 -25.42 -10.17 -14.89
N LEU A 575 -24.17 -10.49 -15.25
CA LEU A 575 -23.51 -11.70 -14.77
C LEU A 575 -22.82 -11.44 -13.43
N LYS A 576 -22.84 -12.43 -12.53
CA LYS A 576 -22.08 -12.39 -11.30
C LYS A 576 -20.64 -12.82 -11.55
N VAL A 577 -19.68 -11.92 -11.33
CA VAL A 577 -18.28 -12.11 -11.73
C VAL A 577 -17.33 -12.16 -10.53
N LEU A 578 -16.37 -13.09 -10.60
CA LEU A 578 -15.20 -13.16 -9.73
C LEU A 578 -13.91 -12.93 -10.53
N VAL A 579 -13.04 -12.04 -10.07
CA VAL A 579 -11.68 -11.87 -10.60
C VAL A 579 -10.68 -12.39 -9.58
N LEU A 580 -9.82 -13.30 -10.00
CA LEU A 580 -8.74 -13.86 -9.19
C LEU A 580 -7.39 -13.33 -9.68
N GLU A 581 -6.73 -12.48 -8.90
CA GLU A 581 -5.38 -11.98 -9.13
C GLU A 581 -4.40 -12.67 -8.18
N LYS A 582 -3.41 -13.37 -8.74
CA LYS A 582 -2.49 -14.17 -7.93
C LYS A 582 -1.51 -13.35 -7.08
N THR A 583 -1.29 -12.09 -7.44
CA THR A 583 -0.40 -11.21 -6.69
C THR A 583 -1.20 -10.31 -5.77
N ARG A 584 -0.54 -9.60 -4.85
CA ARG A 584 -1.19 -8.52 -4.08
C ARG A 584 -1.58 -7.29 -4.92
N PHE A 585 -1.27 -7.26 -6.22
CA PHE A 585 -1.41 -6.05 -7.04
C PHE A 585 -2.19 -6.29 -8.33
N PHE A 586 -3.27 -5.53 -8.51
CA PHE A 586 -4.03 -5.50 -9.75
C PHE A 586 -3.26 -4.86 -10.91
N GLY A 587 -3.54 -5.30 -12.14
CA GLY A 587 -3.12 -4.66 -13.38
C GLY A 587 -2.09 -5.41 -14.21
N GLY A 588 -1.42 -6.43 -13.67
CA GLY A 588 -0.45 -7.27 -14.41
C GLY A 588 0.58 -6.47 -15.23
N THR A 589 0.90 -6.95 -16.44
CA THR A 589 1.79 -6.25 -17.40
C THR A 589 1.18 -4.94 -17.91
N THR A 590 -0.15 -4.82 -17.95
CA THR A 590 -0.84 -3.59 -18.37
C THR A 590 -0.43 -2.40 -17.52
N ALA A 591 -0.27 -2.57 -16.20
CA ALA A 591 0.16 -1.48 -15.32
C ALA A 591 1.58 -0.95 -15.62
N TYR A 592 2.42 -1.71 -16.32
CA TYR A 592 3.76 -1.31 -16.76
C TYR A 592 3.76 -0.60 -18.12
N SER A 593 2.66 -0.68 -18.88
CA SER A 593 2.62 -0.20 -20.25
C SER A 593 2.09 1.23 -20.38
N GLY A 594 2.10 1.77 -21.60
CA GLY A 594 1.40 3.00 -21.93
C GLY A 594 -0.13 2.89 -21.92
N GLY A 595 -0.70 1.69 -21.74
CA GLY A 595 -2.15 1.48 -21.69
C GLY A 595 -2.89 1.74 -23.00
N ALA A 596 -2.17 1.91 -24.10
CA ALA A 596 -2.71 2.32 -25.39
C ALA A 596 -3.21 1.11 -26.19
N PRO A 597 -4.51 1.01 -26.54
CA PRO A 597 -4.97 0.02 -27.50
C PRO A 597 -4.83 0.53 -28.95
N TRP A 598 -4.43 -0.37 -29.85
CA TRP A 598 -4.57 -0.18 -31.30
C TRP A 598 -5.99 -0.57 -31.70
N ILE A 599 -6.75 0.34 -32.29
CA ILE A 599 -8.17 0.22 -32.65
C ILE A 599 -8.37 0.91 -34.02
N PRO A 600 -8.45 0.17 -35.13
CA PRO A 600 -8.82 0.74 -36.42
C PRO A 600 -10.22 1.32 -36.42
N VAL A 601 -10.49 2.28 -37.31
CA VAL A 601 -11.83 2.88 -37.49
C VAL A 601 -12.44 3.42 -36.18
N ASN A 602 -11.59 3.94 -35.29
CA ASN A 602 -12.05 4.47 -34.02
C ASN A 602 -12.61 5.89 -34.17
N LYS A 603 -13.54 6.26 -33.29
CA LYS A 603 -14.22 7.57 -33.32
C LYS A 603 -13.30 8.80 -33.19
N TYR A 604 -12.03 8.64 -32.81
CA TYR A 604 -11.08 9.74 -32.64
C TYR A 604 -10.28 10.07 -33.89
N GLN A 605 -10.14 9.16 -34.85
CA GLN A 605 -9.40 9.44 -36.08
C GLN A 605 -9.93 10.70 -36.81
N PRO A 606 -11.26 10.93 -36.91
CA PRO A 606 -11.77 12.16 -37.51
C PRO A 606 -11.36 13.44 -36.76
N THR A 607 -11.18 13.40 -35.44
CA THR A 607 -10.81 14.59 -34.63
C THR A 607 -9.38 15.05 -34.87
N ILE A 608 -8.54 14.19 -35.46
CA ILE A 608 -7.17 14.50 -35.88
C ILE A 608 -7.04 14.56 -37.42
N GLY A 609 -8.16 14.68 -38.14
CA GLY A 609 -8.19 14.82 -39.59
C GLY A 609 -7.86 13.54 -40.37
N VAL A 610 -8.01 12.36 -39.76
CA VAL A 610 -7.78 11.06 -40.40
C VAL A 610 -9.10 10.35 -40.63
N ARG A 611 -9.30 9.81 -41.83
CA ARG A 611 -10.39 8.88 -42.12
C ARG A 611 -9.81 7.51 -42.38
N ASP A 612 -10.28 6.51 -41.65
CA ASP A 612 -9.86 5.12 -41.76
C ASP A 612 -11.06 4.24 -42.11
N THR A 613 -10.80 3.09 -42.70
CA THR A 613 -11.85 2.15 -43.10
C THR A 613 -11.46 0.73 -42.71
N LYS A 614 -12.47 -0.13 -42.53
CA LYS A 614 -12.23 -1.55 -42.24
C LYS A 614 -11.34 -2.18 -43.33
N THR A 615 -11.65 -1.92 -44.60
CA THR A 615 -10.88 -2.40 -45.74
C THR A 615 -9.43 -1.93 -45.71
N ALA A 616 -9.17 -0.66 -45.41
CA ALA A 616 -7.80 -0.14 -45.29
C ALA A 616 -7.04 -0.81 -44.13
N ALA A 617 -7.68 -0.99 -42.98
CA ALA A 617 -7.07 -1.67 -41.85
C ALA A 617 -6.77 -3.15 -42.14
N GLU A 618 -7.67 -3.83 -42.84
CA GLU A 618 -7.49 -5.21 -43.28
C GLU A 618 -6.35 -5.34 -44.29
N THR A 619 -6.29 -4.47 -45.30
CA THR A 619 -5.19 -4.41 -46.27
C THR A 619 -3.86 -4.20 -45.57
N TYR A 620 -3.79 -3.28 -44.60
CA TYR A 620 -2.59 -3.06 -43.81
C TYR A 620 -2.18 -4.32 -43.04
N LEU A 621 -3.12 -4.97 -42.33
CA LEU A 621 -2.82 -6.21 -41.60
C LEU A 621 -2.38 -7.34 -42.53
N ARG A 622 -3.00 -7.49 -43.71
CA ARG A 622 -2.61 -8.50 -44.71
C ARG A 622 -1.17 -8.26 -45.19
N SER A 623 -0.79 -7.00 -45.41
CA SER A 623 0.58 -6.61 -45.77
C SER A 623 1.59 -6.85 -44.65
N VAL A 624 1.24 -6.57 -43.38
CA VAL A 624 2.14 -6.75 -42.24
C VAL A 624 2.34 -8.23 -41.90
N LEU A 625 1.26 -9.01 -41.89
CA LEU A 625 1.26 -10.42 -41.48
C LEU A 625 1.74 -11.35 -42.62
N GLY A 626 1.54 -10.95 -43.87
CA GLY A 626 1.73 -11.82 -45.02
C GLY A 626 0.58 -12.83 -45.21
N PRO A 627 0.49 -13.46 -46.39
CA PRO A 627 -0.69 -14.23 -46.80
C PRO A 627 -0.98 -15.44 -45.90
N THR A 628 0.04 -16.21 -45.52
CA THR A 628 -0.10 -17.42 -44.70
C THR A 628 -0.58 -17.12 -43.29
N HIS A 629 0.05 -16.16 -42.61
CA HIS A 629 -0.30 -15.81 -41.24
C HIS A 629 -1.66 -15.12 -41.17
N PHE A 630 -1.97 -14.24 -42.13
CA PHE A 630 -3.30 -13.62 -42.21
C PHE A 630 -4.39 -14.68 -42.38
N ALA A 631 -4.25 -15.60 -43.34
CA ALA A 631 -5.22 -16.67 -43.56
C ALA A 631 -5.45 -17.54 -42.31
N SER A 632 -4.38 -17.82 -41.55
CA SER A 632 -4.46 -18.61 -40.30
C SER A 632 -5.25 -17.93 -39.16
N ALA A 633 -5.47 -16.61 -39.24
CA ALA A 633 -6.13 -15.82 -38.21
C ALA A 633 -7.34 -15.04 -38.74
N GLU A 634 -7.74 -15.25 -40.00
CA GLU A 634 -8.69 -14.41 -40.75
C GLU A 634 -10.01 -14.19 -39.99
N LYS A 635 -10.65 -15.26 -39.50
CA LYS A 635 -11.89 -15.16 -38.72
C LYS A 635 -11.74 -14.34 -37.43
N ASN A 636 -10.58 -14.46 -36.77
CA ASN A 636 -10.30 -13.72 -35.54
C ASN A 636 -9.98 -12.24 -35.85
N ILE A 637 -9.24 -11.97 -36.93
CA ILE A 637 -8.97 -10.62 -37.41
C ILE A 637 -10.28 -9.93 -37.82
N GLU A 638 -11.16 -10.63 -38.54
CA GLU A 638 -12.46 -10.09 -38.93
C GLU A 638 -13.31 -9.72 -37.71
N ALA A 639 -13.43 -10.63 -36.73
CA ALA A 639 -14.14 -10.34 -35.48
C ALA A 639 -13.52 -9.14 -34.74
N TYR A 640 -12.20 -9.07 -34.68
CA TYR A 640 -11.50 -7.94 -34.07
C TYR A 640 -11.81 -6.62 -34.79
N LEU A 641 -11.70 -6.56 -36.12
CA LEU A 641 -11.98 -5.35 -36.89
C LEU A 641 -13.45 -4.90 -36.78
N ASN A 642 -14.39 -5.85 -36.69
CA ASN A 642 -15.81 -5.55 -36.54
C ASN A 642 -16.17 -5.02 -35.13
N THR A 643 -15.51 -5.53 -34.10
CA THR A 643 -15.91 -5.30 -32.70
C THR A 643 -15.05 -4.27 -31.99
N ALA A 644 -13.81 -4.04 -32.38
CA ALA A 644 -12.90 -3.15 -31.67
C ALA A 644 -13.39 -1.68 -31.55
N PRO A 645 -13.92 -1.03 -32.61
CA PRO A 645 -14.50 0.32 -32.49
C PRO A 645 -15.69 0.35 -31.52
N LYS A 646 -16.59 -0.63 -31.64
CA LYS A 646 -17.78 -0.76 -30.80
C LYS A 646 -17.42 -0.97 -29.33
N MET A 647 -16.38 -1.76 -29.06
CA MET A 647 -15.87 -1.98 -27.71
C MET A 647 -15.40 -0.66 -27.08
N VAL A 648 -14.67 0.18 -27.83
CA VAL A 648 -14.24 1.50 -27.34
C VAL A 648 -15.43 2.39 -27.02
N GLU A 649 -16.40 2.47 -27.93
CA GLU A 649 -17.63 3.25 -27.74
C GLU A 649 -18.41 2.78 -26.51
N TRP A 650 -18.61 1.47 -26.39
CA TRP A 650 -19.31 0.86 -25.27
C TRP A 650 -18.58 1.10 -23.95
N MET A 651 -17.25 0.91 -23.91
CA MET A 651 -16.46 1.14 -22.71
C MET A 651 -16.59 2.58 -22.23
N GLU A 652 -16.49 3.55 -23.13
CA GLU A 652 -16.63 4.95 -22.74
C GLU A 652 -18.05 5.32 -22.32
N ALA A 653 -19.08 4.70 -22.92
CA ALA A 653 -20.46 4.98 -22.57
C ALA A 653 -20.86 4.38 -21.21
N ASN A 654 -20.31 3.21 -20.86
CA ASN A 654 -20.79 2.40 -19.74
C ASN A 654 -19.79 2.26 -18.58
N THR A 655 -18.59 2.84 -18.70
CA THR A 655 -17.52 2.69 -17.69
C THR A 655 -16.76 3.99 -17.44
N ALA A 656 -15.90 3.98 -16.43
CA ALA A 656 -14.97 5.07 -16.15
C ALA A 656 -13.81 5.13 -17.16
N VAL A 657 -13.67 4.16 -18.08
CA VAL A 657 -12.63 4.17 -19.12
C VAL A 657 -12.87 5.34 -20.07
N LYS A 658 -11.81 6.11 -20.32
CA LYS A 658 -11.80 7.21 -21.28
C LYS A 658 -10.51 7.21 -22.07
N PHE A 659 -10.61 7.45 -23.37
CA PHE A 659 -9.50 7.54 -24.30
C PHE A 659 -9.43 8.92 -24.97
N GLN A 660 -8.28 9.20 -25.57
CA GLN A 660 -8.05 10.37 -26.40
C GLN A 660 -7.23 10.03 -27.63
N ALA A 661 -7.34 10.86 -28.65
CA ALA A 661 -6.62 10.72 -29.91
C ALA A 661 -5.11 10.87 -29.71
N THR A 662 -4.34 10.20 -30.57
CA THR A 662 -2.93 10.50 -30.80
C THR A 662 -2.63 10.40 -32.29
N THR A 663 -1.65 11.15 -32.77
CA THR A 663 -1.19 11.09 -34.17
C THR A 663 -0.11 10.03 -34.39
N LEU A 664 0.10 9.12 -33.42
CA LEU A 664 1.07 8.03 -33.53
C LEU A 664 0.82 7.22 -34.83
N PRO A 665 1.81 7.12 -35.73
CA PRO A 665 1.70 6.31 -36.93
C PRO A 665 1.77 4.82 -36.61
N ASP A 666 1.25 4.02 -37.53
CA ASP A 666 1.54 2.58 -37.57
C ASP A 666 3.05 2.32 -37.72
N TYR A 667 3.53 1.16 -37.25
CA TYR A 667 4.98 0.90 -37.13
C TYR A 667 5.70 0.70 -38.46
N ARG A 668 4.95 0.44 -39.53
CA ARG A 668 5.43 0.37 -40.91
C ARG A 668 4.69 1.44 -41.74
N PRO A 669 5.04 2.73 -41.61
CA PRO A 669 4.27 3.82 -42.23
C PRO A 669 4.37 3.86 -43.76
N ASN A 670 5.32 3.14 -44.35
CA ASN A 670 5.61 3.17 -45.79
C ASN A 670 4.94 2.04 -46.59
N ILE A 671 4.11 1.19 -45.96
CA ILE A 671 3.38 0.12 -46.65
C ILE A 671 1.94 0.54 -46.96
N ASP A 672 1.34 -0.10 -47.95
CA ASP A 672 -0.02 0.20 -48.39
C ASP A 672 -1.03 0.18 -47.24
N ALA A 673 -1.92 1.18 -47.24
CA ALA A 673 -2.98 1.38 -46.26
C ALA A 673 -2.51 1.58 -44.80
N ALA A 674 -1.22 1.86 -44.57
CA ALA A 674 -0.73 2.38 -43.30
C ALA A 674 -1.44 3.70 -42.94
N SER A 675 -1.64 3.92 -41.64
CA SER A 675 -2.36 5.08 -41.14
C SER A 675 -1.69 5.67 -39.90
N LYS A 676 -2.31 6.69 -39.34
CA LYS A 676 -1.97 7.25 -38.03
C LYS A 676 -3.22 7.36 -37.17
N GLY A 677 -3.03 7.30 -35.86
CA GLY A 677 -4.12 7.41 -34.89
C GLY A 677 -5.05 6.20 -34.82
N ARG A 678 -4.62 5.04 -35.34
CA ARG A 678 -5.21 3.75 -34.95
C ARG A 678 -4.87 3.42 -33.51
N THR A 679 -3.77 3.94 -32.96
CA THR A 679 -3.50 3.89 -31.52
C THR A 679 -4.29 4.99 -30.82
N ILE A 680 -4.96 4.67 -29.72
CA ILE A 680 -5.57 5.65 -28.80
C ILE A 680 -4.92 5.50 -27.42
N ILE A 681 -4.92 6.56 -26.62
CA ILE A 681 -4.27 6.54 -25.29
C ILE A 681 -5.30 6.80 -24.19
N PRO A 682 -5.17 6.16 -23.00
CA PRO A 682 -6.04 6.45 -21.87
C PRO A 682 -5.90 7.90 -21.42
N VAL A 683 -7.01 8.54 -21.06
CA VAL A 683 -6.99 9.85 -20.40
C VAL A 683 -6.47 9.68 -18.97
N ASP A 684 -5.61 10.61 -18.54
CA ASP A 684 -5.09 10.69 -17.17
C ASP A 684 -6.20 10.51 -16.14
N PHE A 685 -5.90 9.82 -15.03
CA PHE A 685 -6.90 9.41 -14.06
C PHE A 685 -6.55 9.85 -12.64
N ASN A 686 -7.58 10.35 -11.93
CA ASN A 686 -7.49 10.67 -10.51
C ASN A 686 -7.76 9.41 -9.68
N GLY A 687 -6.70 8.71 -9.29
CA GLY A 687 -6.76 7.49 -8.51
C GLY A 687 -7.33 7.65 -7.09
N ARG A 688 -7.56 8.87 -6.60
CA ARG A 688 -8.26 9.09 -5.31
C ARG A 688 -9.68 8.51 -5.31
N LEU A 689 -10.29 8.37 -6.50
CA LEU A 689 -11.62 7.76 -6.66
C LEU A 689 -11.64 6.28 -6.27
N LEU A 690 -10.49 5.59 -6.29
CA LEU A 690 -10.38 4.19 -5.84
C LEU A 690 -10.35 4.05 -4.31
N GLY A 691 -10.28 5.15 -3.56
CA GLY A 691 -10.15 5.09 -2.10
C GLY A 691 -8.92 4.28 -1.67
N GLN A 692 -9.12 3.31 -0.76
CA GLN A 692 -8.02 2.46 -0.27
C GLN A 692 -7.51 1.46 -1.32
N GLU A 693 -8.30 1.11 -2.33
CA GLU A 693 -7.87 0.19 -3.40
C GLU A 693 -6.76 0.78 -4.29
N LEU A 694 -6.52 2.09 -4.22
CA LEU A 694 -5.39 2.74 -4.87
C LEU A 694 -4.05 2.05 -4.54
N ARG A 695 -3.86 1.60 -3.29
CA ARG A 695 -2.63 0.94 -2.84
C ARG A 695 -2.44 -0.45 -3.46
N ASN A 696 -3.53 -1.07 -3.91
CA ASN A 696 -3.56 -2.40 -4.51
C ASN A 696 -3.35 -2.36 -6.03
N VAL A 697 -3.29 -1.17 -6.67
CA VAL A 697 -2.91 -1.06 -8.08
C VAL A 697 -1.40 -1.20 -8.22
N ARG A 698 -0.92 -2.06 -9.12
CA ARG A 698 0.51 -2.23 -9.41
C ARG A 698 1.17 -0.92 -9.82
N TYR A 699 2.39 -0.68 -9.34
CA TYR A 699 3.14 0.51 -9.73
C TYR A 699 3.56 0.47 -11.20
N THR A 700 3.67 1.63 -11.85
CA THR A 700 4.33 1.75 -13.15
C THR A 700 5.85 1.45 -13.04
N LEU A 701 6.51 1.25 -14.18
CA LEU A 701 7.96 1.01 -14.27
C LEU A 701 8.75 2.21 -13.71
N GLN A 702 9.91 1.96 -13.09
CA GLN A 702 10.70 2.99 -12.39
C GLN A 702 11.19 4.13 -13.30
N GLY A 703 11.37 3.88 -14.60
CA GLY A 703 11.70 4.92 -15.58
C GLY A 703 10.52 5.82 -15.98
N MET A 704 9.29 5.46 -15.60
CA MET A 704 8.06 6.19 -15.91
C MET A 704 7.44 6.85 -14.66
N LYS A 705 8.18 6.92 -13.55
CA LYS A 705 7.76 7.56 -12.30
C LYS A 705 8.93 8.20 -11.56
N ALA A 706 8.66 9.34 -10.93
CA ALA A 706 9.56 10.00 -10.00
C ALA A 706 9.24 9.64 -8.54
N PHE A 707 10.23 9.77 -7.66
CA PHE A 707 10.07 9.61 -6.20
C PHE A 707 9.31 8.33 -5.76
N GLY A 708 9.45 7.23 -6.50
CA GLY A 708 8.86 5.93 -6.18
C GLY A 708 7.43 5.70 -6.67
N SER A 709 6.59 6.74 -6.77
CA SER A 709 5.19 6.60 -7.25
C SER A 709 4.60 7.81 -7.97
N MET A 710 5.33 8.93 -8.09
CA MET A 710 4.81 10.14 -8.73
C MET A 710 4.85 9.97 -10.25
N GLN A 711 3.68 9.92 -10.89
CA GLN A 711 3.58 9.82 -12.34
C GLN A 711 3.47 11.21 -12.98
N VAL A 712 3.88 11.30 -14.23
CA VAL A 712 3.92 12.56 -15.01
C VAL A 712 3.34 12.29 -16.38
N SER A 713 2.38 13.12 -16.81
CA SER A 713 1.87 13.03 -18.17
C SER A 713 2.83 13.74 -19.14
N PRO A 714 2.82 13.39 -20.44
CA PRO A 714 3.66 14.07 -21.43
C PRO A 714 3.52 15.60 -21.41
N LEU A 715 2.29 16.12 -21.23
CA LEU A 715 2.00 17.55 -21.17
C LEU A 715 2.65 18.27 -19.98
N GLU A 716 2.87 17.57 -18.87
CA GLU A 716 3.49 18.15 -17.68
C GLU A 716 5.02 18.06 -17.71
N THR A 717 5.60 17.28 -18.63
CA THR A 717 7.04 17.00 -18.64
C THR A 717 7.84 18.28 -18.88
N GLU A 718 7.44 19.11 -19.84
CA GLU A 718 8.10 20.40 -20.12
C GLU A 718 8.03 21.36 -18.92
N ILE A 719 6.87 21.39 -18.24
CA ILE A 719 6.66 22.22 -17.04
C ILE A 719 7.61 21.79 -15.92
N LEU A 720 7.75 20.48 -15.69
CA LEU A 720 8.58 19.92 -14.62
C LEU A 720 10.09 19.94 -14.93
N GLN A 721 10.47 19.99 -16.22
CA GLN A 721 11.87 20.17 -16.63
C GLN A 721 12.35 21.62 -16.46
N ASN A 722 11.43 22.59 -16.56
CA ASN A 722 11.72 24.00 -16.35
C ASN A 722 10.85 24.62 -15.23
N PRO A 723 10.98 24.15 -13.98
CA PRO A 723 10.11 24.57 -12.87
C PRO A 723 10.29 26.04 -12.50
N PHE A 724 11.44 26.65 -12.82
CA PHE A 724 11.74 28.06 -12.56
C PHE A 724 11.55 28.97 -13.79
N GLY A 725 11.10 28.41 -14.91
CA GLY A 725 10.89 29.19 -16.15
C GLY A 725 9.75 30.19 -16.07
N SER A 726 8.77 29.97 -15.20
CA SER A 726 7.66 30.90 -14.93
C SER A 726 7.08 30.67 -13.53
N VAL A 727 6.33 31.65 -13.01
CA VAL A 727 5.59 31.50 -11.74
C VAL A 727 4.55 30.38 -11.84
N SER A 728 3.89 30.25 -13.00
CA SER A 728 2.92 29.18 -13.25
C SER A 728 3.55 27.79 -13.13
N ASN A 729 4.73 27.59 -13.74
CA ASN A 729 5.47 26.33 -13.66
C ASN A 729 5.87 25.99 -12.22
N LEU A 730 6.33 27.01 -11.48
CA LEU A 730 6.72 26.85 -10.08
C LEU A 730 5.51 26.43 -9.22
N VAL A 731 4.37 27.11 -9.38
CA VAL A 731 3.13 26.79 -8.66
C VAL A 731 2.63 25.40 -9.02
N HIS A 732 2.64 25.03 -10.31
CA HIS A 732 2.23 23.69 -10.77
C HIS A 732 3.11 22.59 -10.16
N THR A 733 4.43 22.77 -10.24
CA THR A 733 5.43 21.84 -9.68
C THR A 733 5.26 21.68 -8.18
N ALA A 734 5.15 22.79 -7.44
CA ALA A 734 4.96 22.79 -5.99
C ALA A 734 3.64 22.11 -5.60
N LYS A 735 2.53 22.44 -6.28
CA LYS A 735 1.21 21.82 -6.06
C LYS A 735 1.23 20.33 -6.33
N LYS A 736 1.89 19.90 -7.41
CA LYS A 736 2.03 18.48 -7.74
C LYS A 736 2.83 17.72 -6.69
N GLY A 737 3.97 18.28 -6.25
CA GLY A 737 4.77 17.73 -5.16
C GLY A 737 3.99 17.62 -3.85
N ALA A 738 3.27 18.69 -3.46
CA ALA A 738 2.44 18.69 -2.26
C ALA A 738 1.31 17.65 -2.33
N ASN A 739 0.59 17.57 -3.46
CA ASN A 739 -0.45 16.58 -3.65
C ASN A 739 0.09 15.15 -3.57
N TRP A 740 1.24 14.89 -4.18
CA TRP A 740 1.88 13.58 -4.11
C TRP A 740 2.29 13.21 -2.66
N VAL A 741 2.85 14.15 -1.89
CA VAL A 741 3.16 13.92 -0.46
C VAL A 741 1.89 13.62 0.33
N LEU A 742 0.82 14.39 0.12
CA LEU A 742 -0.47 14.13 0.76
C LEU A 742 -1.04 12.77 0.37
N ASP A 743 -0.95 12.38 -0.90
CA ASP A 743 -1.40 11.07 -1.36
C ASP A 743 -0.60 9.92 -0.75
N LEU A 744 0.71 10.09 -0.57
CA LEU A 744 1.53 9.10 0.14
C LEU A 744 1.11 8.93 1.59
N LEU A 745 0.73 10.03 2.26
CA LEU A 745 0.27 9.99 3.64
C LEU A 745 -1.10 9.32 3.78
N VAL A 746 -2.02 9.56 2.83
CA VAL A 746 -3.41 9.06 2.90
C VAL A 746 -3.57 7.65 2.32
N TYR A 747 -2.92 7.36 1.19
CA TYR A 747 -3.12 6.13 0.42
C TYR A 747 -1.87 5.26 0.28
N GLY A 748 -0.70 5.73 0.77
CA GLY A 748 0.57 5.01 0.62
C GLY A 748 1.15 5.01 -0.80
N LYS A 749 0.46 5.64 -1.77
CA LYS A 749 0.84 5.72 -3.20
C LYS A 749 0.31 7.03 -3.80
N GLY A 750 1.08 7.61 -4.72
CA GLY A 750 0.63 8.76 -5.52
C GLY A 750 -0.63 8.45 -6.31
N SER A 751 -1.60 9.37 -6.29
CA SER A 751 -2.94 9.13 -6.87
C SER A 751 -3.07 9.52 -8.35
N PHE A 752 -2.20 10.39 -8.86
CA PHE A 752 -2.19 10.74 -10.28
C PHE A 752 -1.69 9.57 -11.12
N MET A 753 -2.52 9.08 -12.03
CA MET A 753 -2.24 7.92 -12.86
C MET A 753 -2.24 8.28 -14.35
N VAL A 754 -1.27 7.75 -15.09
CA VAL A 754 -1.14 7.92 -16.54
C VAL A 754 -1.00 6.56 -17.23
N GLY A 755 -1.25 6.52 -18.54
CA GLY A 755 -1.04 5.33 -19.37
C GLY A 755 -1.71 4.06 -18.83
N GLY A 756 -0.94 2.97 -18.71
CA GLY A 756 -1.44 1.68 -18.25
C GLY A 756 -2.00 1.68 -16.83
N ASN A 757 -1.45 2.51 -15.93
CA ASN A 757 -2.02 2.71 -14.60
C ASN A 757 -3.39 3.41 -14.68
N ALA A 758 -3.55 4.40 -15.56
CA ALA A 758 -4.83 5.07 -15.75
C ALA A 758 -5.90 4.11 -16.30
N LEU A 759 -5.54 3.27 -17.28
CA LEU A 759 -6.44 2.25 -17.83
C LEU A 759 -6.88 1.25 -16.75
N VAL A 760 -5.93 0.68 -16.00
CA VAL A 760 -6.22 -0.26 -14.91
C VAL A 760 -7.06 0.40 -13.82
N GLY A 761 -6.71 1.62 -13.41
CA GLY A 761 -7.45 2.34 -12.36
C GLY A 761 -8.90 2.62 -12.75
N ARG A 762 -9.16 3.00 -14.00
CA ARG A 762 -10.52 3.22 -14.53
C ARG A 762 -11.32 1.92 -14.61
N LEU A 763 -10.72 0.85 -15.14
CA LEU A 763 -11.36 -0.47 -15.20
C LEU A 763 -11.66 -1.02 -13.80
N LEU A 764 -10.72 -0.86 -12.86
CA LEU A 764 -10.89 -1.32 -11.48
C LEU A 764 -11.99 -0.53 -10.75
N LEU A 765 -12.05 0.79 -10.94
CA LEU A 765 -13.13 1.62 -10.39
C LEU A 765 -14.49 1.09 -10.85
N THR A 766 -14.66 0.88 -12.16
CA THR A 766 -15.92 0.36 -12.68
C THR A 766 -16.20 -1.07 -12.24
N ALA A 767 -15.18 -1.93 -12.08
CA ALA A 767 -15.39 -3.27 -11.55
C ALA A 767 -15.97 -3.23 -10.13
N ILE A 768 -15.43 -2.35 -9.26
CA ILE A 768 -15.94 -2.12 -7.90
C ILE A 768 -17.38 -1.61 -7.94
N GLU A 769 -17.65 -0.58 -8.75
CA GLU A 769 -18.98 0.03 -8.89
C GLU A 769 -20.02 -0.95 -9.47
N SER A 770 -19.58 -1.92 -10.27
CA SER A 770 -20.43 -2.95 -10.89
C SER A 770 -20.63 -4.18 -9.99
N GLY A 771 -20.11 -4.18 -8.75
CA GLY A 771 -20.25 -5.31 -7.82
C GLY A 771 -19.43 -6.56 -8.19
N VAL A 772 -18.36 -6.41 -8.98
CA VAL A 772 -17.43 -7.52 -9.28
C VAL A 772 -16.71 -7.91 -7.98
N THR A 773 -16.68 -9.21 -7.67
CA THR A 773 -15.85 -9.70 -6.56
C THR A 773 -14.39 -9.75 -7.02
N LEU A 774 -13.51 -9.03 -6.32
CA LEU A 774 -12.11 -8.86 -6.67
C LEU A 774 -11.24 -9.47 -5.57
N GLU A 775 -10.43 -10.48 -5.90
CA GLU A 775 -9.60 -11.17 -4.92
C GLU A 775 -8.14 -11.15 -5.37
N THR A 776 -7.26 -10.71 -4.46
CA THR A 776 -5.81 -10.71 -4.65
C THR A 776 -5.16 -11.88 -3.91
N GLU A 777 -3.90 -12.17 -4.22
CA GLU A 777 -3.17 -13.31 -3.63
C GLU A 777 -3.89 -14.65 -3.82
N ALA A 778 -4.64 -14.77 -4.91
CA ALA A 778 -5.47 -15.92 -5.25
C ALA A 778 -4.77 -16.81 -6.30
N GLU A 779 -4.14 -17.89 -5.84
CA GLU A 779 -3.43 -18.83 -6.72
C GLU A 779 -4.36 -19.96 -7.17
N VAL A 780 -4.43 -20.20 -8.50
CA VAL A 780 -5.26 -21.26 -9.09
C VAL A 780 -4.38 -22.41 -9.57
N THR A 781 -4.72 -23.64 -9.19
CA THR A 781 -3.89 -24.83 -9.39
C THR A 781 -4.35 -25.72 -10.57
N GLY A 782 -5.63 -25.61 -10.96
CA GLY A 782 -6.18 -26.38 -12.06
C GLY A 782 -7.64 -26.08 -12.39
N PRO A 783 -8.14 -26.64 -13.51
CA PRO A 783 -9.54 -26.54 -13.89
C PRO A 783 -10.41 -27.47 -13.04
N LEU A 784 -11.66 -27.07 -12.80
CA LEU A 784 -12.70 -27.97 -12.29
C LEU A 784 -13.54 -28.48 -13.47
N MET A 785 -13.54 -29.80 -13.66
CA MET A 785 -14.17 -30.47 -14.80
C MET A 785 -15.40 -31.26 -14.37
N GLU A 786 -16.52 -31.12 -15.09
CA GLU A 786 -17.72 -31.97 -15.00
C GLU A 786 -18.17 -32.27 -16.45
N ASP A 787 -18.39 -33.55 -16.81
CA ASP A 787 -18.86 -34.00 -18.14
C ASP A 787 -18.12 -33.37 -19.35
N ASN A 788 -16.78 -33.35 -19.29
CA ASN A 788 -15.91 -32.77 -20.32
C ASN A 788 -16.17 -31.26 -20.59
N ARG A 789 -16.64 -30.55 -19.57
CA ARG A 789 -16.83 -29.09 -19.53
C ARG A 789 -16.07 -28.50 -18.34
N VAL A 790 -15.41 -27.38 -18.56
CA VAL A 790 -14.87 -26.55 -17.48
C VAL A 790 -16.04 -25.86 -16.78
N VAL A 791 -16.26 -26.20 -15.52
CA VAL A 791 -17.34 -25.66 -14.68
C VAL A 791 -16.79 -24.80 -13.53
N GLY A 792 -15.50 -24.51 -13.52
CA GLY A 792 -14.86 -23.76 -12.45
C GLY A 792 -13.35 -23.93 -12.39
N VAL A 793 -12.77 -23.56 -11.25
CA VAL A 793 -11.33 -23.66 -10.97
C VAL A 793 -11.06 -24.17 -9.55
N LEU A 794 -9.85 -24.67 -9.33
CA LEU A 794 -9.34 -25.08 -8.02
C LEU A 794 -8.43 -23.99 -7.45
N LEU A 795 -8.91 -23.29 -6.43
CA LEU A 795 -8.18 -22.25 -5.71
C LEU A 795 -7.29 -22.88 -4.63
N SER A 796 -6.02 -22.49 -4.60
CA SER A 796 -5.05 -22.84 -3.56
C SER A 796 -5.28 -22.02 -2.29
N VAL A 797 -5.36 -22.70 -1.15
CA VAL A 797 -5.48 -22.11 0.19
C VAL A 797 -4.48 -22.77 1.14
N ALA A 798 -4.25 -22.18 2.32
CA ALA A 798 -3.30 -22.69 3.29
C ALA A 798 -1.91 -23.01 2.69
N ASN A 799 -1.32 -22.04 1.95
CA ASN A 799 -0.01 -22.20 1.27
C ASN A 799 0.10 -23.42 0.34
N GLY A 800 -1.00 -23.86 -0.27
CA GLY A 800 -1.01 -24.99 -1.21
C GLY A 800 -1.40 -26.34 -0.60
N GLU A 801 -1.61 -26.40 0.71
CA GLU A 801 -2.00 -27.63 1.41
C GLU A 801 -3.45 -28.07 1.12
N LYS A 802 -4.31 -27.13 0.71
CA LYS A 802 -5.72 -27.41 0.41
C LYS A 802 -6.15 -26.72 -0.89
N GLN A 803 -7.02 -27.40 -1.62
CA GLN A 803 -7.64 -26.88 -2.83
C GLN A 803 -9.15 -26.75 -2.61
N ILE A 804 -9.70 -25.63 -3.08
CA ILE A 804 -11.10 -25.30 -2.95
C ILE A 804 -11.72 -25.14 -4.34
N PRO A 805 -12.84 -25.83 -4.65
CA PRO A 805 -13.54 -25.65 -5.92
C PRO A 805 -14.32 -24.33 -5.93
N ILE A 806 -14.11 -23.54 -6.97
CA ILE A 806 -14.88 -22.33 -7.28
C ILE A 806 -15.67 -22.58 -8.57
N LYS A 807 -17.00 -22.62 -8.47
CA LYS A 807 -17.87 -22.91 -9.63
C LYS A 807 -18.18 -21.67 -10.46
N ALA A 808 -18.19 -21.85 -11.78
CA ALA A 808 -18.55 -20.87 -12.79
C ALA A 808 -19.65 -21.45 -13.70
N SER A 809 -20.87 -20.93 -13.61
CA SER A 809 -22.04 -21.48 -14.33
C SER A 809 -21.92 -21.32 -15.86
N LYS A 810 -21.37 -20.19 -16.32
CA LYS A 810 -21.23 -19.85 -17.74
C LYS A 810 -19.84 -20.21 -18.29
N GLY A 811 -18.79 -19.92 -17.54
CA GLY A 811 -17.43 -20.33 -17.91
C GLY A 811 -16.29 -19.62 -17.17
N VAL A 812 -15.07 -20.07 -17.46
CA VAL A 812 -13.81 -19.55 -16.92
C VAL A 812 -13.05 -18.83 -18.04
N VAL A 813 -12.50 -17.65 -17.74
CA VAL A 813 -11.73 -16.84 -18.68
C VAL A 813 -10.28 -16.71 -18.22
N LEU A 814 -9.35 -17.18 -19.05
CA LEU A 814 -7.91 -17.11 -18.84
C LEU A 814 -7.39 -15.75 -19.34
N ALA A 815 -6.92 -14.91 -18.41
CA ALA A 815 -6.35 -13.59 -18.65
C ALA A 815 -5.06 -13.37 -17.83
N THR A 816 -4.28 -14.44 -17.63
CA THR A 816 -3.18 -14.56 -16.67
C THR A 816 -1.85 -13.97 -17.17
N GLY A 817 -1.79 -13.53 -18.42
CA GLY A 817 -0.65 -12.81 -18.99
C GLY A 817 0.40 -13.70 -19.65
N GLY A 818 0.03 -14.94 -19.99
CA GLY A 818 0.84 -15.91 -20.72
C GLY A 818 1.95 -16.55 -19.87
N PHE A 819 2.94 -17.10 -20.56
CA PHE A 819 3.96 -17.99 -19.98
C PHE A 819 5.40 -17.56 -20.26
N GLY A 820 5.63 -16.31 -20.67
CA GLY A 820 6.96 -15.80 -21.05
C GLY A 820 8.00 -15.70 -19.92
N ARG A 821 7.64 -15.99 -18.66
CA ARG A 821 8.57 -16.08 -17.51
C ARG A 821 8.56 -17.47 -16.85
N SER A 822 7.90 -18.44 -17.47
CA SER A 822 7.82 -19.83 -17.02
C SER A 822 9.01 -20.67 -17.49
N GLU A 823 9.25 -21.82 -16.88
CA GLU A 823 10.33 -22.70 -17.34
C GLU A 823 10.06 -23.21 -18.77
N GLU A 824 8.80 -23.59 -19.02
CA GLU A 824 8.31 -24.09 -20.30
C GLU A 824 8.37 -23.02 -21.40
N GLY A 825 8.25 -21.75 -21.02
CA GLY A 825 8.32 -20.63 -21.95
C GLY A 825 9.72 -20.32 -22.47
N LYS A 826 10.79 -20.85 -21.85
CA LYS A 826 12.18 -20.57 -22.25
C LYS A 826 12.50 -21.07 -23.65
N GLU A 827 11.84 -22.15 -24.09
CA GLU A 827 12.01 -22.69 -25.44
C GLU A 827 11.49 -21.74 -26.52
N PHE A 828 10.48 -20.92 -26.20
CA PHE A 828 9.77 -20.09 -27.18
C PHE A 828 10.13 -18.60 -27.07
N VAL A 829 10.49 -18.14 -25.88
CA VAL A 829 10.68 -16.71 -25.59
C VAL A 829 11.96 -16.52 -24.77
N PRO A 830 12.91 -15.68 -25.22
CA PRO A 830 14.10 -15.34 -24.43
C PRO A 830 13.72 -14.76 -23.07
N GLN A 831 14.41 -15.12 -21.98
CA GLN A 831 14.01 -14.67 -20.62
C GLN A 831 15.07 -13.88 -19.87
N ASP A 832 16.32 -13.90 -20.34
CA ASP A 832 17.45 -13.24 -19.67
C ASP A 832 17.17 -11.74 -19.47
N TRP A 833 16.58 -11.12 -20.50
CA TRP A 833 16.28 -9.69 -20.54
C TRP A 833 14.79 -9.45 -20.75
N SER A 834 13.96 -9.87 -19.79
CA SER A 834 12.51 -9.65 -19.87
C SER A 834 12.04 -8.55 -18.91
N ALA A 835 11.23 -7.62 -19.42
CA ALA A 835 10.50 -6.61 -18.64
C ALA A 835 9.09 -7.08 -18.23
N VAL A 836 8.70 -8.30 -18.60
CA VAL A 836 7.44 -8.93 -18.16
C VAL A 836 7.51 -9.12 -16.63
N PRO A 837 6.39 -8.91 -15.89
CA PRO A 837 6.34 -9.23 -14.47
C PRO A 837 6.85 -10.65 -14.21
N LYS A 838 7.77 -10.80 -13.24
CA LYS A 838 8.33 -12.12 -12.86
C LYS A 838 7.27 -13.15 -12.47
N THR A 839 6.06 -12.67 -12.16
CA THR A 839 4.94 -13.50 -11.80
C THR A 839 4.25 -14.16 -13.00
N ASN A 840 4.53 -13.82 -14.27
CA ASN A 840 3.85 -14.44 -15.43
C ASN A 840 4.39 -15.84 -15.78
N LEU A 841 4.12 -16.80 -14.90
CA LEU A 841 4.67 -18.15 -14.90
C LEU A 841 3.85 -19.18 -15.69
N GLY A 842 2.86 -18.78 -16.49
CA GLY A 842 2.12 -19.70 -17.37
C GLY A 842 0.99 -20.50 -16.71
N ASP A 843 0.47 -20.05 -15.57
CA ASP A 843 -0.58 -20.77 -14.83
C ASP A 843 -1.86 -20.98 -15.67
N GLY A 844 -2.31 -19.94 -16.39
CA GLY A 844 -3.46 -20.05 -17.28
C GLY A 844 -3.22 -20.99 -18.46
N ILE A 845 -2.02 -20.97 -19.05
CA ILE A 845 -1.65 -21.89 -20.15
C ILE A 845 -1.68 -23.34 -19.67
N ARG A 846 -1.06 -23.65 -18.52
CA ARG A 846 -1.11 -25.00 -17.93
C ARG A 846 -2.54 -25.43 -17.63
N LEU A 847 -3.37 -24.53 -17.10
CA LEU A 847 -4.78 -24.81 -16.84
C LEU A 847 -5.52 -25.13 -18.16
N GLY A 848 -5.33 -24.32 -19.19
CA GLY A 848 -5.96 -24.54 -20.49
C GLY A 848 -5.54 -25.84 -21.16
N LEU A 849 -4.25 -26.18 -21.11
CA LEU A 849 -3.74 -27.46 -21.59
C LEU A 849 -4.35 -28.64 -20.81
N LYS A 850 -4.40 -28.57 -19.47
CA LYS A 850 -5.04 -29.59 -18.63
C LYS A 850 -6.53 -29.77 -18.93
N ALA A 851 -7.21 -28.72 -19.38
CA ALA A 851 -8.62 -28.76 -19.76
C ALA A 851 -8.87 -29.28 -21.20
N GLY A 852 -7.82 -29.69 -21.93
CA GLY A 852 -7.90 -30.17 -23.31
C GLY A 852 -7.66 -29.11 -24.38
N GLY A 853 -7.22 -27.91 -23.99
CA GLY A 853 -6.77 -26.88 -24.91
C GLY A 853 -5.43 -27.22 -25.56
N TYR A 854 -5.14 -26.55 -26.68
CA TYR A 854 -3.97 -26.82 -27.50
C TYR A 854 -3.15 -25.55 -27.77
N LEU A 855 -1.81 -25.69 -27.78
CA LEU A 855 -0.89 -24.68 -28.29
C LEU A 855 -0.68 -24.93 -29.79
N PRO A 856 -1.03 -23.99 -30.69
CA PRO A 856 -0.78 -24.12 -32.12
C PRO A 856 0.72 -24.13 -32.44
N PRO A 857 1.15 -24.38 -33.69
CA PRO A 857 2.54 -24.16 -34.08
C PRO A 857 3.03 -22.76 -33.64
N PRO A 858 4.28 -22.63 -33.16
CA PRO A 858 4.82 -21.34 -32.75
C PRO A 858 4.71 -20.28 -33.86
N ASN A 859 4.54 -19.03 -33.44
CA ASN A 859 4.58 -17.90 -34.37
C ASN A 859 6.02 -17.65 -34.84
N GLU A 860 6.19 -16.84 -35.88
CA GLU A 860 7.53 -16.40 -36.34
C GLU A 860 8.29 -15.72 -35.20
N ASP A 861 7.64 -14.79 -34.52
CA ASP A 861 8.12 -14.17 -33.29
C ASP A 861 7.13 -14.47 -32.16
N ASN A 862 7.57 -15.19 -31.13
CA ASN A 862 6.69 -15.55 -30.01
C ASN A 862 6.62 -14.47 -28.92
N ALA A 863 7.35 -13.37 -29.07
CA ALA A 863 7.42 -12.29 -28.10
C ALA A 863 7.26 -10.90 -28.72
N ILE A 864 6.88 -9.95 -27.88
CA ILE A 864 7.02 -8.52 -28.18
C ILE A 864 8.40 -8.11 -27.71
N TYR A 865 9.31 -7.90 -28.65
CA TYR A 865 10.69 -7.56 -28.35
C TYR A 865 10.85 -6.08 -27.99
N ALA A 866 11.90 -5.74 -27.27
CA ALA A 866 12.37 -4.37 -27.12
C ALA A 866 13.85 -4.40 -26.66
N PRO A 867 14.67 -3.41 -27.03
CA PRO A 867 15.97 -3.24 -26.40
C PRO A 867 15.77 -3.00 -24.89
N ILE A 868 16.50 -3.73 -24.06
CA ILE A 868 16.39 -3.66 -22.60
C ILE A 868 17.70 -3.17 -22.02
N SER A 869 17.65 -2.19 -21.10
CA SER A 869 18.76 -1.90 -20.20
C SER A 869 18.52 -2.49 -18.82
N VAL A 870 19.60 -2.83 -18.11
CA VAL A 870 19.54 -3.58 -16.86
C VAL A 870 20.25 -2.83 -15.75
N LEU A 871 19.50 -2.48 -14.70
CA LEU A 871 20.07 -1.97 -13.46
C LEU A 871 20.17 -3.10 -12.43
N GLN A 872 21.37 -3.33 -11.94
CA GLN A 872 21.63 -4.26 -10.84
C GLN A 872 21.68 -3.51 -9.49
N TYR A 873 21.04 -4.09 -8.48
CA TYR A 873 21.06 -3.59 -7.12
C TYR A 873 22.07 -4.36 -6.27
N ASP A 874 22.55 -3.72 -5.19
CA ASP A 874 23.58 -4.29 -4.31
C ASP A 874 23.09 -5.57 -3.60
N ASP A 875 21.76 -5.78 -3.54
CA ASP A 875 21.10 -6.95 -2.97
C ASP A 875 20.75 -8.04 -4.00
N GLY A 876 21.38 -7.99 -5.19
CA GLY A 876 21.20 -8.98 -6.26
C GLY A 876 19.90 -8.82 -7.06
N ARG A 877 19.03 -7.87 -6.71
CA ARG A 877 17.83 -7.59 -7.52
C ARG A 877 18.22 -6.95 -8.85
N THR A 878 17.57 -7.37 -9.92
CA THR A 878 17.71 -6.79 -11.26
C THR A 878 16.45 -6.05 -11.67
N ARG A 879 16.61 -4.97 -12.44
CA ARG A 879 15.51 -4.26 -13.10
C ARG A 879 15.79 -4.09 -14.57
N CYS A 880 14.86 -4.56 -15.39
CA CYS A 880 14.86 -4.41 -16.84
C CYS A 880 13.99 -3.21 -17.21
N LEU A 881 14.53 -2.27 -17.99
CA LEU A 881 13.77 -1.16 -18.58
C LEU A 881 13.75 -1.31 -20.10
N PRO A 882 12.56 -1.39 -20.73
CA PRO A 882 12.45 -1.40 -22.18
C PRO A 882 12.59 0.00 -22.81
N HIS A 883 13.28 0.05 -23.94
CA HIS A 883 13.53 1.24 -24.74
C HIS A 883 12.69 1.20 -26.01
N PHE A 884 11.51 1.83 -25.99
CA PHE A 884 10.57 1.75 -27.10
C PHE A 884 10.94 2.68 -28.27
N ALA A 885 10.89 4.00 -28.05
CA ALA A 885 11.20 5.00 -29.08
C ALA A 885 11.48 6.38 -28.46
N GLY A 886 10.79 6.73 -27.37
CA GLY A 886 10.84 8.06 -26.77
C GLY A 886 12.24 8.55 -26.33
N ASP A 887 13.19 7.65 -26.13
CA ASP A 887 14.59 7.99 -25.85
C ASP A 887 15.51 7.76 -27.06
N ARG A 888 15.49 6.57 -27.67
CA ARG A 888 16.36 6.18 -28.80
C ARG A 888 16.24 7.09 -30.02
N THR A 889 15.06 7.64 -30.27
CA THR A 889 14.81 8.54 -31.40
C THR A 889 15.35 9.95 -31.17
N LYS A 890 15.65 10.34 -29.92
CA LYS A 890 16.09 11.70 -29.58
C LYS A 890 17.47 12.02 -30.16
N PRO A 891 17.71 13.27 -30.58
CA PRO A 891 18.95 13.69 -31.23
C PRO A 891 20.13 13.71 -30.24
N GLY A 892 21.36 13.71 -30.76
CA GLY A 892 22.57 13.71 -29.92
C GLY A 892 22.93 12.33 -29.37
N SER A 893 22.55 11.27 -30.08
CA SER A 893 22.82 9.88 -29.69
C SER A 893 22.94 8.93 -30.89
N LEU A 894 23.55 7.77 -30.69
CA LEU A 894 23.64 6.66 -31.66
C LEU A 894 23.70 5.31 -30.94
N ILE A 895 23.47 4.21 -31.65
CA ILE A 895 23.60 2.85 -31.09
C ILE A 895 24.59 2.06 -31.93
N VAL A 896 25.58 1.45 -31.26
CA VAL A 896 26.61 0.61 -31.89
C VAL A 896 26.57 -0.82 -31.35
N ASP A 897 27.06 -1.76 -32.14
CA ASP A 897 27.34 -3.13 -31.72
C ASP A 897 28.62 -3.24 -30.85
N GLU A 898 29.05 -4.47 -30.56
CA GLU A 898 30.29 -4.73 -29.79
C GLU A 898 31.58 -4.40 -30.57
N ASP A 899 31.50 -4.19 -31.89
CA ASP A 899 32.61 -3.71 -32.72
C ASP A 899 32.64 -2.18 -32.84
N GLY A 900 31.73 -1.47 -32.18
CA GLY A 900 31.66 0.00 -32.21
C GLY A 900 31.08 0.55 -33.52
N LYS A 901 30.35 -0.25 -34.30
CA LYS A 901 29.71 0.16 -35.56
C LYS A 901 28.19 0.27 -35.40
N ARG A 902 27.60 1.29 -36.04
CA ARG A 902 26.14 1.35 -36.22
C ARG A 902 25.70 0.22 -37.17
N PHE A 903 24.52 -0.35 -36.92
CA PHE A 903 24.00 -1.50 -37.68
C PHE A 903 22.55 -1.38 -38.15
N GLU A 904 21.82 -0.36 -37.70
CA GLU A 904 20.41 -0.12 -38.03
C GLU A 904 20.02 1.34 -37.68
N ASN A 905 18.88 1.80 -38.20
CA ASN A 905 18.25 3.03 -37.76
C ASN A 905 17.85 2.94 -36.27
N GLU A 906 18.44 3.76 -35.41
CA GLU A 906 18.15 3.78 -33.97
C GLU A 906 16.71 4.18 -33.64
N SER A 907 16.04 4.90 -34.53
CA SER A 907 14.65 5.32 -34.38
C SER A 907 13.64 4.26 -34.82
N ARG A 908 14.10 3.19 -35.50
CA ARG A 908 13.26 2.06 -35.93
C ARG A 908 12.43 1.53 -34.75
N ASN A 909 11.18 1.16 -35.04
CA ASN A 909 10.29 0.56 -34.05
C ASN A 909 10.99 -0.62 -33.32
N TYR A 910 10.70 -0.74 -32.03
CA TYR A 910 11.44 -1.62 -31.13
C TYR A 910 11.36 -3.11 -31.47
N GLN A 911 10.30 -3.55 -32.16
CA GLN A 911 10.18 -4.93 -32.62
C GLN A 911 11.20 -5.19 -33.71
N ASP A 912 11.16 -4.40 -34.79
CA ASP A 912 12.02 -4.59 -35.96
C ASP A 912 13.50 -4.33 -35.62
N PHE A 913 13.80 -3.39 -34.72
CA PHE A 913 15.17 -3.15 -34.26
C PHE A 913 15.78 -4.37 -33.54
N VAL A 914 15.03 -5.03 -32.66
CA VAL A 914 15.52 -6.24 -31.99
C VAL A 914 15.56 -7.43 -32.94
N LYS A 915 14.60 -7.55 -33.87
CA LYS A 915 14.69 -8.54 -34.96
C LYS A 915 15.98 -8.36 -35.75
N LYS A 916 16.39 -7.12 -36.02
CA LYS A 916 17.68 -6.84 -36.65
C LYS A 916 18.85 -7.30 -35.78
N MET A 917 18.84 -7.02 -34.47
CA MET A 917 19.86 -7.52 -33.54
C MET A 917 19.96 -9.05 -33.58
N HIS A 918 18.82 -9.77 -33.51
CA HIS A 918 18.79 -11.23 -33.62
C HIS A 918 19.34 -11.73 -34.96
N SER A 919 18.95 -11.09 -36.07
CA SER A 919 19.42 -11.48 -37.41
C SER A 919 20.93 -11.33 -37.60
N LEU A 920 21.54 -10.40 -36.87
CA LEU A 920 22.98 -10.15 -36.84
C LEU A 920 23.69 -10.84 -35.65
N GLN A 921 22.97 -11.62 -34.85
CA GLN A 921 23.48 -12.27 -33.64
C GLN A 921 24.10 -11.30 -32.61
N ILE A 922 23.62 -10.05 -32.57
CA ILE A 922 24.05 -9.03 -31.62
C ILE A 922 23.36 -9.28 -30.27
N ASN A 923 24.12 -9.76 -29.29
CA ASN A 923 23.59 -10.04 -27.94
C ASN A 923 23.63 -8.83 -27.01
N LYS A 924 24.39 -7.79 -27.37
CA LYS A 924 24.57 -6.56 -26.61
C LYS A 924 24.96 -5.43 -27.55
N ALA A 925 24.34 -4.28 -27.37
CA ALA A 925 24.65 -3.05 -28.08
C ALA A 925 24.87 -1.92 -27.07
N TYR A 926 25.50 -0.83 -27.50
CA TYR A 926 25.76 0.32 -26.65
C TYR A 926 25.04 1.56 -27.18
N TYR A 927 24.16 2.12 -26.35
CA TYR A 927 23.51 3.39 -26.61
C TYR A 927 24.42 4.53 -26.14
N ILE A 928 24.98 5.28 -27.10
CA ILE A 928 26.00 6.31 -26.90
C ILE A 928 25.34 7.68 -27.01
N ALA A 929 25.63 8.56 -26.05
CA ALA A 929 25.16 9.94 -26.08
C ALA A 929 26.10 10.89 -25.35
N ASP A 930 25.89 12.19 -25.54
CA ASP A 930 26.69 13.23 -24.88
C ASP A 930 25.98 13.87 -23.67
N ALA A 931 26.62 14.86 -23.04
CA ALA A 931 26.09 15.51 -21.85
C ALA A 931 24.80 16.29 -22.07
N ASP A 932 24.59 16.86 -23.26
CA ASP A 932 23.36 17.59 -23.56
C ASP A 932 22.20 16.63 -23.79
N HIS A 933 22.44 15.50 -24.45
CA HIS A 933 21.43 14.44 -24.60
C HIS A 933 20.94 13.92 -23.24
N LEU A 934 21.88 13.51 -22.36
CA LEU A 934 21.51 13.01 -21.02
C LEU A 934 20.77 14.09 -20.21
N ARG A 935 21.16 15.36 -20.35
CA ARG A 935 20.52 16.47 -19.63
C ARG A 935 19.11 16.74 -20.12
N ASN A 936 18.86 16.70 -21.43
CA ASN A 936 17.58 17.09 -22.01
C ASN A 936 16.57 15.94 -22.05
N TYR A 937 17.03 14.72 -22.38
CA TYR A 937 16.16 13.58 -22.63
C TYR A 937 16.34 12.43 -21.63
N GLY A 938 17.50 12.35 -20.98
CA GLY A 938 17.85 11.20 -20.14
C GLY A 938 18.33 9.99 -20.96
N MET A 939 18.72 8.92 -20.27
CA MET A 939 19.13 7.65 -20.87
C MET A 939 18.64 6.49 -19.98
N GLY A 940 17.54 5.85 -20.39
CA GLY A 940 16.91 4.79 -19.60
C GLY A 940 16.52 5.23 -18.19
N MET A 941 17.07 4.59 -17.15
CA MET A 941 16.82 4.94 -15.75
C MET A 941 17.61 6.17 -15.27
N ALA A 942 18.47 6.75 -16.11
CA ALA A 942 19.08 8.05 -15.84
C ALA A 942 18.16 9.15 -16.37
N LEU A 943 17.43 9.81 -15.46
CA LEU A 943 16.41 10.78 -15.82
C LEU A 943 17.04 12.13 -16.24
N PRO A 944 16.37 12.94 -17.09
CA PRO A 944 16.88 14.25 -17.50
C PRO A 944 17.02 15.25 -16.33
N TRP A 945 17.57 16.44 -16.56
CA TRP A 945 17.58 17.50 -15.54
C TRP A 945 16.15 17.82 -15.06
N PRO A 946 15.90 18.05 -13.76
CA PRO A 946 16.85 18.25 -12.65
C PRO A 946 17.22 17.01 -11.81
N TYR A 947 17.03 15.80 -12.33
CA TYR A 947 17.29 14.58 -11.56
C TYR A 947 18.80 14.28 -11.40
N TRP A 948 19.21 13.90 -10.18
CA TRP A 948 20.60 13.51 -9.90
C TRP A 948 20.89 12.04 -10.25
N ASN A 949 21.68 11.81 -11.31
CA ASN A 949 22.03 10.47 -11.81
C ASN A 949 23.24 9.81 -11.13
N ARG A 950 23.72 10.34 -10.00
CA ARG A 950 24.91 9.82 -9.30
C ARG A 950 24.77 8.33 -8.90
N ASN A 951 23.56 7.93 -8.52
CA ASN A 951 23.29 6.55 -8.07
C ASN A 951 23.34 5.52 -9.20
N VAL A 952 22.85 5.87 -10.40
CA VAL A 952 22.88 4.96 -11.55
C VAL A 952 24.30 4.85 -12.13
N LEU A 953 25.06 5.96 -12.12
CA LEU A 953 26.49 5.96 -12.47
C LEU A 953 27.32 5.09 -11.51
N ARG A 954 27.14 5.26 -10.19
CA ARG A 954 27.84 4.46 -9.18
C ARG A 954 27.58 2.96 -9.31
N ARG A 955 26.40 2.58 -9.80
CA ARG A 955 25.98 1.19 -10.01
C ARG A 955 26.43 0.61 -11.36
N GLY A 956 27.20 1.36 -12.16
CA GLY A 956 27.66 0.92 -13.47
C GLY A 956 26.56 0.80 -14.53
N TYR A 957 25.37 1.38 -14.29
CA TYR A 957 24.29 1.38 -15.28
C TYR A 957 24.62 2.25 -16.49
N LEU A 958 25.30 3.37 -16.25
CA LEU A 958 25.90 4.21 -17.29
C LEU A 958 27.42 4.19 -17.14
N THR A 959 28.12 4.00 -18.26
CA THR A 959 29.55 4.26 -18.36
C THR A 959 29.75 5.72 -18.73
N LYS A 960 30.73 6.40 -18.13
CA LYS A 960 31.02 7.83 -18.32
C LYS A 960 32.50 8.01 -18.64
N ALA A 961 32.81 8.80 -19.67
CA ALA A 961 34.16 9.18 -20.06
C ALA A 961 34.22 10.65 -20.50
N GLN A 962 35.41 11.27 -20.55
CA GLN A 962 35.61 12.63 -21.05
C GLN A 962 35.85 12.68 -22.55
N THR A 963 36.27 11.57 -23.16
CA THR A 963 36.51 11.47 -24.61
C THR A 963 35.90 10.20 -25.20
N ILE A 964 35.65 10.19 -26.51
CA ILE A 964 35.16 8.99 -27.22
C ILE A 964 36.19 7.84 -27.17
N PRO A 965 37.51 8.06 -27.36
CA PRO A 965 38.51 7.01 -27.17
C PRO A 965 38.50 6.38 -25.77
N GLU A 966 38.47 7.20 -24.72
CA GLU A 966 38.39 6.71 -23.33
C GLU A 966 37.09 5.91 -23.09
N LEU A 967 35.98 6.33 -23.71
CA LEU A 967 34.73 5.58 -23.65
C LEU A 967 34.87 4.21 -24.32
N ALA A 968 35.45 4.16 -25.52
CA ALA A 968 35.66 2.91 -26.26
C ALA A 968 36.57 1.93 -25.50
N GLU A 969 37.68 2.42 -24.94
CA GLU A 969 38.60 1.64 -24.12
C GLU A 969 37.89 1.06 -22.88
N THR A 970 37.08 1.88 -22.20
CA THR A 970 36.32 1.44 -21.02
C THR A 970 35.29 0.36 -21.37
N LEU A 971 34.64 0.49 -22.54
CA LEU A 971 33.66 -0.49 -23.04
C LEU A 971 34.33 -1.73 -23.66
N LYS A 972 35.64 -1.69 -23.90
CA LYS A 972 36.42 -2.71 -24.61
C LYS A 972 35.94 -2.94 -26.05
N ILE A 973 35.62 -1.85 -26.76
CA ILE A 973 35.27 -1.86 -28.18
C ILE A 973 36.32 -1.09 -29.01
N PRO A 974 36.49 -1.37 -30.31
CA PRO A 974 37.50 -0.70 -31.14
C PRO A 974 37.33 0.83 -31.17
N VAL A 975 38.37 1.54 -30.70
CA VAL A 975 38.40 3.03 -30.63
C VAL A 975 38.10 3.66 -32.00
N ALA A 976 38.76 3.17 -33.05
CA ALA A 976 38.61 3.71 -34.40
C ALA A 976 37.17 3.60 -34.92
N ASN A 977 36.49 2.48 -34.68
CA ASN A 977 35.14 2.26 -35.16
C ASN A 977 34.12 3.16 -34.43
N LEU A 978 34.23 3.26 -33.11
CA LEU A 978 33.33 4.12 -32.33
C LEU A 978 33.54 5.59 -32.72
N GLN A 979 34.79 6.01 -32.87
CA GLN A 979 35.11 7.38 -33.27
C GLN A 979 34.53 7.70 -34.66
N GLN A 980 34.73 6.81 -35.65
CA GLN A 980 34.14 6.97 -36.98
C GLN A 980 32.61 7.06 -36.92
N SER A 981 31.95 6.19 -36.16
CA SER A 981 30.48 6.21 -36.01
C SER A 981 29.96 7.53 -35.43
N VAL A 982 30.70 8.14 -34.50
CA VAL A 982 30.37 9.45 -33.91
C VAL A 982 30.61 10.58 -34.91
N GLU A 983 31.71 10.54 -35.66
CA GLU A 983 32.03 11.52 -36.71
C GLU A 983 31.01 11.49 -37.86
N ASP A 984 30.58 10.31 -38.28
CA ASP A 984 29.53 10.10 -39.27
C ASP A 984 28.20 10.67 -38.78
N MET A 985 27.79 10.36 -37.55
CA MET A 985 26.56 10.91 -36.96
C MET A 985 26.61 12.45 -36.84
N ASN A 986 27.76 13.02 -36.50
CA ASN A 986 27.96 14.46 -36.49
C ASN A 986 27.81 15.09 -37.88
N THR A 987 28.26 14.39 -38.93
CA THR A 987 28.06 14.79 -40.33
C THR A 987 26.58 14.72 -40.72
N TYR A 988 25.88 13.65 -40.33
CA TYR A 988 24.44 13.49 -40.59
C TYR A 988 23.60 14.54 -39.86
N ALA A 989 23.96 14.88 -38.62
CA ALA A 989 23.33 15.95 -37.87
C ALA A 989 23.45 17.32 -38.57
N LYS A 990 24.58 17.59 -39.24
CA LYS A 990 24.78 18.83 -40.00
C LYS A 990 23.97 18.86 -41.30
N THR A 991 23.92 17.75 -42.02
CA THR A 991 23.23 17.66 -43.32
C THR A 991 21.73 17.41 -43.19
N GLY A 992 21.28 16.87 -42.05
CA GLY A 992 19.90 16.42 -41.83
C GLY A 992 19.57 15.05 -42.38
N ARG A 993 20.56 14.33 -42.92
CA ARG A 993 20.35 13.07 -43.62
C ARG A 993 21.34 12.02 -43.17
N ASP A 994 20.82 10.93 -42.61
CA ASP A 994 21.58 9.72 -42.33
C ASP A 994 21.61 8.85 -43.59
N VAL A 995 22.67 8.97 -44.38
CA VAL A 995 22.80 8.21 -45.64
C VAL A 995 23.07 6.72 -45.41
N GLN A 996 23.40 6.32 -44.18
CA GLN A 996 23.74 4.94 -43.86
C GLN A 996 22.49 4.12 -43.53
N PHE A 997 21.61 4.65 -42.67
CA PHE A 997 20.42 3.92 -42.20
C PHE A 997 19.12 4.70 -42.30
N HIS A 998 19.13 5.90 -42.89
CA HIS A 998 17.92 6.71 -43.13
C HIS A 998 17.16 7.08 -41.85
N ARG A 999 17.86 7.24 -40.72
CA ARG A 999 17.28 7.71 -39.44
C ARG A 999 16.62 9.08 -39.58
N GLY A 1000 15.38 9.19 -39.11
CA GLY A 1000 14.61 10.44 -39.13
C GLY A 1000 13.88 10.71 -40.44
N GLU A 1001 13.92 9.78 -41.41
CA GLU A 1001 13.29 9.97 -42.72
C GLU A 1001 11.82 9.52 -42.75
N ASP A 1002 11.38 8.62 -41.85
CA ASP A 1002 10.00 8.14 -41.80
C ASP A 1002 9.13 8.82 -40.73
N ALA A 1003 7.81 8.66 -40.84
CA ALA A 1003 6.84 9.31 -39.96
C ALA A 1003 6.92 8.85 -38.49
N TYR A 1004 7.37 7.61 -38.24
CA TYR A 1004 7.52 7.07 -36.89
C TYR A 1004 8.71 7.71 -36.18
N ASP A 1005 9.83 7.82 -36.89
CA ASP A 1005 11.03 8.49 -36.41
C ASP A 1005 10.74 9.97 -36.09
N GLN A 1006 10.04 10.66 -37.00
CA GLN A 1006 9.73 12.07 -36.82
C GLN A 1006 8.77 12.33 -35.66
N PHE A 1007 7.85 11.40 -35.37
CA PHE A 1007 6.90 11.52 -34.26
C PHE A 1007 7.58 11.55 -32.90
N TYR A 1008 8.61 10.73 -32.68
CA TYR A 1008 9.34 10.66 -31.40
C TYR A 1008 10.57 11.57 -31.34
N GLY A 1009 10.99 12.15 -32.46
CA GLY A 1009 12.09 13.12 -32.51
C GLY A 1009 11.84 14.39 -31.68
N ASP A 1010 12.84 15.26 -31.61
CA ASP A 1010 12.68 16.60 -31.06
C ASP A 1010 12.39 17.61 -32.19
N PRO A 1011 11.16 18.13 -32.31
CA PRO A 1011 10.80 19.04 -33.40
C PRO A 1011 11.57 20.38 -33.36
N ALA A 1012 12.15 20.75 -32.21
CA ALA A 1012 12.98 21.94 -32.05
C ALA A 1012 14.38 21.78 -32.68
N VAL A 1013 14.82 20.53 -32.90
CA VAL A 1013 16.10 20.25 -33.56
C VAL A 1013 15.90 20.23 -35.08
N LYS A 1014 16.76 20.97 -35.77
CA LYS A 1014 16.76 21.16 -37.23
C LYS A 1014 18.15 20.84 -37.80
N PRO A 1015 18.25 20.43 -39.08
CA PRO A 1015 17.16 20.24 -40.05
C PRO A 1015 16.31 18.96 -39.83
N ASN A 1016 16.77 18.00 -39.02
CA ASN A 1016 16.08 16.73 -38.76
C ASN A 1016 15.87 16.54 -37.25
N SER A 1017 14.66 16.17 -36.84
CA SER A 1017 14.27 16.05 -35.42
C SER A 1017 14.94 14.89 -34.68
N SER A 1018 15.47 13.91 -35.40
CA SER A 1018 16.13 12.72 -34.83
C SER A 1018 17.66 12.79 -34.89
N LEU A 1019 18.24 13.76 -35.60
CA LEU A 1019 19.69 13.84 -35.83
C LEU A 1019 20.27 15.06 -35.12
N GLY A 1020 21.21 14.83 -34.22
CA GLY A 1020 21.93 15.89 -33.50
C GLY A 1020 23.37 15.48 -33.21
N PRO A 1021 24.28 16.44 -33.05
CA PRO A 1021 25.69 16.14 -32.87
C PRO A 1021 25.96 15.54 -31.47
N ILE A 1022 26.89 14.60 -31.41
CA ILE A 1022 27.47 14.02 -30.20
C ILE A 1022 28.86 14.66 -30.04
N ARG A 1023 28.96 15.69 -29.18
CA ARG A 1023 30.20 16.49 -29.09
C ARG A 1023 30.54 17.01 -27.71
N LYS A 1024 29.57 17.11 -26.80
CA LYS A 1024 29.79 17.76 -25.51
C LYS A 1024 30.12 16.75 -24.41
N PRO A 1025 31.36 16.73 -23.90
CA PRO A 1025 31.72 15.85 -22.81
C PRO A 1025 31.01 16.26 -21.50
N PRO A 1026 30.88 15.33 -20.54
CA PRO A 1026 31.23 13.91 -20.63
C PRO A 1026 30.33 13.11 -21.59
N PHE A 1027 30.88 12.05 -22.17
CA PHE A 1027 30.17 11.09 -23.00
C PHE A 1027 29.70 9.90 -22.16
N TYR A 1028 28.58 9.31 -22.57
CA TYR A 1028 27.93 8.22 -21.85
C TYR A 1028 27.63 7.04 -22.76
N ALA A 1029 27.68 5.84 -22.18
CA ALA A 1029 27.23 4.62 -22.83
C ALA A 1029 26.30 3.82 -21.90
N LEU A 1030 25.18 3.37 -22.46
CA LEU A 1030 24.19 2.51 -21.82
C LEU A 1030 24.12 1.16 -22.55
N PRO A 1031 24.43 0.03 -21.88
CA PRO A 1031 24.25 -1.29 -22.49
C PRO A 1031 22.76 -1.60 -22.75
N LEU A 1032 22.48 -2.07 -23.96
CA LEU A 1032 21.17 -2.54 -24.42
C LEU A 1032 21.26 -4.01 -24.83
N TYR A 1033 20.27 -4.79 -24.43
CA TYR A 1033 20.17 -6.21 -24.73
C TYR A 1033 18.89 -6.51 -25.51
N PRO A 1034 18.90 -7.50 -26.42
CA PRO A 1034 17.71 -7.89 -27.17
C PRO A 1034 16.76 -8.66 -26.24
N GLY A 1035 15.77 -7.96 -25.69
CA GLY A 1035 14.85 -8.50 -24.69
C GLY A 1035 13.39 -8.42 -25.11
N ASN A 1036 12.47 -8.63 -24.17
CA ASN A 1036 11.03 -8.62 -24.44
C ASN A 1036 10.20 -7.96 -23.33
N VAL A 1037 8.99 -7.55 -23.71
CA VAL A 1037 8.02 -6.88 -22.84
C VAL A 1037 6.69 -7.64 -22.71
N SER A 1038 6.48 -8.68 -23.53
CA SER A 1038 5.30 -9.53 -23.50
C SER A 1038 5.52 -10.78 -24.35
N VAL A 1039 4.63 -11.77 -24.19
CA VAL A 1039 4.51 -12.94 -25.05
C VAL A 1039 3.35 -12.75 -26.05
N MET A 1040 3.49 -13.33 -27.25
CA MET A 1040 2.48 -13.40 -28.30
C MET A 1040 1.99 -14.82 -28.58
N TYR A 1041 2.68 -15.82 -28.04
CA TYR A 1041 2.32 -17.23 -28.17
C TYR A 1041 1.42 -17.69 -27.02
N GLY A 1042 0.37 -18.46 -27.33
CA GLY A 1042 -0.66 -18.86 -26.36
C GLY A 1042 -1.60 -19.94 -26.92
N LEU A 1043 -2.71 -20.18 -26.24
CA LEU A 1043 -3.69 -21.20 -26.62
C LEU A 1043 -4.41 -20.85 -27.92
N ALA A 1044 -4.78 -21.86 -28.71
CA ALA A 1044 -5.63 -21.65 -29.87
C ALA A 1044 -7.05 -21.25 -29.43
N THR A 1045 -7.59 -20.16 -30.01
CA THR A 1045 -8.99 -19.76 -29.81
C THR A 1045 -9.72 -19.49 -31.12
N ASN A 1046 -11.04 -19.61 -31.08
CA ASN A 1046 -11.92 -19.14 -32.16
C ASN A 1046 -12.25 -17.64 -32.02
N GLN A 1047 -13.10 -17.13 -32.91
CA GLN A 1047 -13.50 -15.73 -32.98
C GLN A 1047 -14.34 -15.25 -31.78
N ASN A 1048 -14.86 -16.18 -30.99
CA ASN A 1048 -15.60 -15.93 -29.75
C ASN A 1048 -14.71 -16.03 -28.50
N ALA A 1049 -13.38 -16.09 -28.68
CA ALA A 1049 -12.37 -16.30 -27.64
C ALA A 1049 -12.47 -17.64 -26.88
N GLN A 1050 -13.21 -18.63 -27.41
CA GLN A 1050 -13.28 -19.96 -26.82
C GLN A 1050 -12.01 -20.75 -27.12
N VAL A 1051 -11.49 -21.46 -26.11
CA VAL A 1051 -10.30 -22.31 -26.28
C VAL A 1051 -10.63 -23.51 -27.17
N LEU A 1052 -9.70 -23.87 -28.05
CA LEU A 1052 -9.80 -24.99 -28.98
C LEU A 1052 -8.88 -26.15 -28.59
N SER A 1053 -9.35 -27.36 -28.83
CA SER A 1053 -8.56 -28.58 -28.83
C SER A 1053 -7.68 -28.67 -30.09
N LYS A 1054 -6.81 -29.68 -30.14
CA LYS A 1054 -5.95 -29.94 -31.30
C LYS A 1054 -6.76 -30.28 -32.56
N GLU A 1055 -7.92 -30.91 -32.39
CA GLU A 1055 -8.85 -31.29 -33.46
C GLU A 1055 -9.73 -30.10 -33.91
N GLY A 1056 -9.59 -28.93 -33.29
CA GLY A 1056 -10.37 -27.73 -33.60
C GLY A 1056 -11.75 -27.69 -32.95
N SER A 1057 -12.07 -28.63 -32.04
CA SER A 1057 -13.31 -28.61 -31.26
C SER A 1057 -13.21 -27.64 -30.08
N VAL A 1058 -14.35 -27.08 -29.66
CA VAL A 1058 -14.40 -26.13 -28.53
C VAL A 1058 -14.24 -26.86 -27.21
N VAL A 1059 -13.33 -26.38 -26.37
CA VAL A 1059 -13.24 -26.76 -24.96
C VAL A 1059 -14.37 -26.05 -24.21
N LYS A 1060 -15.44 -26.79 -23.89
CA LYS A 1060 -16.68 -26.23 -23.33
C LYS A 1060 -16.41 -25.52 -22.01
N GLY A 1061 -16.89 -24.28 -21.90
CA GLY A 1061 -16.80 -23.49 -20.67
C GLY A 1061 -15.47 -22.76 -20.45
N LEU A 1062 -14.53 -22.83 -21.41
CA LEU A 1062 -13.21 -22.21 -21.28
C LEU A 1062 -12.93 -21.17 -22.37
N TYR A 1063 -12.42 -20.02 -21.96
CA TYR A 1063 -12.05 -18.90 -22.83
C TYR A 1063 -10.62 -18.45 -22.52
N ALA A 1064 -9.92 -17.89 -23.50
CA ALA A 1064 -8.61 -17.29 -23.31
C ALA A 1064 -8.53 -15.94 -24.02
N VAL A 1065 -7.97 -14.94 -23.32
CA VAL A 1065 -7.87 -13.56 -23.79
C VAL A 1065 -6.52 -12.95 -23.43
N GLY A 1066 -6.14 -11.86 -24.11
CA GLY A 1066 -4.82 -11.28 -23.93
C GLY A 1066 -3.71 -12.28 -24.28
N CYS A 1067 -2.66 -12.33 -23.47
CA CYS A 1067 -1.49 -13.17 -23.73
C CYS A 1067 -1.69 -14.67 -23.46
N ASP A 1068 -2.85 -15.07 -22.92
CA ASP A 1068 -3.19 -16.50 -22.82
C ASP A 1068 -3.75 -17.04 -24.14
N ASN A 1069 -4.24 -16.15 -25.01
CA ASN A 1069 -4.64 -16.44 -26.38
C ASN A 1069 -3.43 -16.31 -27.32
N ASN A 1070 -3.30 -17.21 -28.31
CA ASN A 1070 -2.35 -17.01 -29.38
C ASN A 1070 -2.69 -15.75 -30.18
N SER A 1071 -1.74 -14.83 -30.29
CA SER A 1071 -1.95 -13.52 -30.90
C SER A 1071 -2.55 -13.62 -32.31
N ILE A 1072 -3.57 -12.81 -32.58
CA ILE A 1072 -4.13 -12.65 -33.93
C ILE A 1072 -3.15 -12.00 -34.90
N MET A 1073 -2.08 -11.38 -34.37
CA MET A 1073 -1.01 -10.79 -35.17
C MET A 1073 0.06 -11.81 -35.58
N ARG A 1074 -0.05 -13.06 -35.10
CA ARG A 1074 0.84 -14.19 -35.46
C ARG A 1074 2.34 -13.86 -35.37
N GLY A 1075 2.72 -13.13 -34.32
CA GLY A 1075 4.10 -12.73 -34.04
C GLY A 1075 4.52 -11.38 -34.63
N GLN A 1076 3.76 -10.83 -35.56
CA GLN A 1076 4.03 -9.49 -36.07
C GLN A 1076 3.49 -8.40 -35.12
N TYR A 1077 3.98 -7.17 -35.26
CA TYR A 1077 3.57 -6.05 -34.42
C TYR A 1077 3.22 -4.80 -35.26
N PRO A 1078 1.96 -4.70 -35.76
CA PRO A 1078 1.58 -3.67 -36.73
C PRO A 1078 1.62 -2.22 -36.21
N GLY A 1079 1.45 -2.00 -34.91
CA GLY A 1079 1.42 -0.66 -34.34
C GLY A 1079 1.44 -0.64 -32.81
N GLY A 1080 1.52 0.56 -32.24
CA GLY A 1080 1.48 0.75 -30.79
C GLY A 1080 0.17 0.25 -30.21
N GLY A 1081 0.23 -0.71 -29.30
CA GLY A 1081 -0.98 -1.23 -28.67
C GLY A 1081 -1.63 -2.40 -29.40
N SER A 1082 -0.97 -3.01 -30.38
CA SER A 1082 -1.44 -4.25 -31.05
C SER A 1082 -1.50 -5.47 -30.12
N SER A 1083 -1.12 -5.34 -28.85
CA SER A 1083 -1.41 -6.32 -27.79
C SER A 1083 -2.65 -5.96 -26.98
N ILE A 1084 -2.75 -4.71 -26.48
CA ILE A 1084 -3.85 -4.25 -25.61
C ILE A 1084 -5.17 -4.16 -26.39
N GLY A 1085 -5.15 -3.68 -27.63
CA GLY A 1085 -6.33 -3.57 -28.47
C GLY A 1085 -7.05 -4.91 -28.62
N PRO A 1086 -6.42 -5.92 -29.23
CA PRO A 1086 -7.00 -7.27 -29.31
C PRO A 1086 -7.34 -7.86 -27.93
N ALA A 1087 -6.48 -7.67 -26.92
CA ALA A 1087 -6.72 -8.19 -25.58
C ALA A 1087 -8.04 -7.67 -24.97
N MET A 1088 -8.31 -6.37 -25.10
CA MET A 1088 -9.57 -5.77 -24.65
C MET A 1088 -10.75 -6.20 -25.53
N THR A 1089 -10.59 -6.21 -26.86
CA THR A 1089 -11.66 -6.61 -27.78
C THR A 1089 -12.11 -8.05 -27.55
N PHE A 1090 -11.18 -9.01 -27.42
CA PHE A 1090 -11.55 -10.39 -27.13
C PHE A 1090 -12.06 -10.61 -25.72
N GLY A 1091 -11.63 -9.80 -24.74
CA GLY A 1091 -12.26 -9.77 -23.41
C GLY A 1091 -13.73 -9.33 -23.46
N TYR A 1092 -14.02 -8.30 -24.26
CA TYR A 1092 -15.36 -7.82 -24.52
C TYR A 1092 -16.22 -8.86 -25.25
N ILE A 1093 -15.69 -9.48 -26.30
CA ILE A 1093 -16.36 -10.57 -27.04
C ILE A 1093 -16.66 -11.76 -26.12
N ALA A 1094 -15.69 -12.21 -25.32
CA ALA A 1094 -15.87 -13.33 -24.40
C ALA A 1094 -17.02 -13.05 -23.41
N ALA A 1095 -17.04 -11.85 -22.83
CA ALA A 1095 -18.09 -11.44 -21.90
C ALA A 1095 -19.48 -11.41 -22.54
N LEU A 1096 -19.60 -10.84 -23.74
CA LEU A 1096 -20.87 -10.82 -24.49
C LEU A 1096 -21.35 -12.21 -24.89
N HIS A 1097 -20.42 -13.09 -25.28
CA HIS A 1097 -20.73 -14.47 -25.61
C HIS A 1097 -21.23 -15.23 -24.36
N LEU A 1098 -20.54 -15.09 -23.22
CA LEU A 1098 -20.96 -15.66 -21.92
C LEU A 1098 -22.35 -15.15 -21.47
N ALA A 1099 -22.68 -13.89 -21.79
CA ALA A 1099 -23.97 -13.28 -21.50
C ALA A 1099 -25.08 -13.63 -22.52
N GLY A 1100 -24.75 -14.31 -23.63
CA GLY A 1100 -25.70 -14.60 -24.71
C GLY A 1100 -26.13 -13.37 -25.52
N ARG A 1101 -25.30 -12.31 -25.55
CA ARG A 1101 -25.61 -11.00 -26.17
C ARG A 1101 -24.72 -10.63 -27.35
N LEU A 1102 -23.84 -11.53 -27.80
CA LEU A 1102 -22.88 -11.23 -28.88
C LEU A 1102 -23.55 -10.78 -30.20
N GLY A 1103 -24.76 -11.27 -30.51
CA GLY A 1103 -25.52 -10.86 -31.69
C GLY A 1103 -26.31 -9.54 -31.56
N GLN A 1104 -26.32 -8.92 -30.38
CA GLN A 1104 -26.99 -7.64 -30.10
C GLN A 1104 -26.01 -6.45 -30.04
N ALA A 1105 -24.70 -6.72 -30.19
CA ALA A 1105 -23.61 -5.75 -30.02
C ALA A 1105 -23.11 -5.14 -31.34
#